data_AF-A0A1M5UE63-F1
#
_entry.id   AF-A0A1M5UE63-F1
#
_cell.length_a   1.000
_cell.length_b   1.000
_cell.length_c   1.000
_cell.angle_alpha   90.00
_cell.angle_beta   90.00
_cell.angle_gamma   90.00
#
_symmetry.space_group_name_H-M   'P 1'
#
loop_
_entity.id
_entity.type
_entity.pdbx_description
1 polymer ?
#
loop_
_entity_poly.entity_id
_entity_poly.type
_entity_poly.pdbx_seq_one_letter_code
_entity_poly.pdbx_strand_id
1 'polypeptide(L)'
;MNNFNSKYEEKLNKIKERKKELLKNIDTEKEIVKYLRENDQSWYFFLKDNLIIEKEKKLSKEEYLQIKQRKFDNEYLGLIRNRLKSISKSNGSRFYEKMNTNIATVCDSKFYNTFKDTVNLEVVDPQKKLDITLYEALIISSFNESLCGEWVYNDKENNIINQMLAIVNEFHKYGKPVIFYDQRKDVNNYILEVAKNSDIIFTTTRNKLRYYHENNIYNVEIGSYTINPQLFNPIGIYDIPRVDGVLYEGDWENNFLQEEILDGVVNSDKNLKIIEPGSIYKTPEEYNYPTKYLKYISPLDGYTSKDFHKLYNYSIAFNDIERIYELQATGSIVISNYHPYINNNFPNVYTVDTQFEVINVLNSQNPQSMYQLQLEGVRNVMNNYTCYEKMDLVLNKVGINCNLKPRRVLVVGCSNKSREQFERQSYKNAQFALLSEFKNINFSDFDFLVYFNDNYFYEEYYLEDLLNGFKYTNSDFVAKNDKNDAIKSFSYINEITDIYKTMFHIKSFLKEDIISQRFKTNAYNGFCIDHLEVSLKKDKKLKESNELKELSVIVPIYNNGKFLEYKCFESLKRSSIFNKMEIIFVDDGSTDNETLKIVNRLFRSYDNIILYTFNDYGSGSASRPRNKGIELATCEYVTYLDPDNEAINDGYARLLCDIKSRESLDVVVGNISRYDSSLNKKEINYYNTAFKITHSDIVRNPKELLKKSNLKVQSIQALIAKKSLITDNNLKMVESAAGQDTLFFQELLVHANELKIVNMNIHVYYAAVDNSVTNTVSSNFYKKYYKVEKERIKFLHRHDLFDIYINKKFPLYFVNWYLKKLTSLKKGEESESLIILKKIYDMYSPYVKIDDDLIKMFRKYVERGRYVDFVIYCKENCK
;
A
#
# COMPACT_ATOMS: atom_id res chain seq x y z
N MET A 1 45.90 -36.79 40.32
CA MET A 1 45.83 -35.31 40.32
C MET A 1 46.30 -34.67 39.01
N ASN A 2 47.30 -35.20 38.28
CA ASN A 2 47.84 -34.55 37.07
C ASN A 2 46.89 -34.49 35.84
N ASN A 3 45.94 -35.42 35.67
CA ASN A 3 44.97 -35.37 34.55
C ASN A 3 43.81 -34.39 34.75
N PHE A 4 43.57 -33.90 35.97
CA PHE A 4 42.51 -32.93 36.23
C PHE A 4 42.96 -31.49 35.92
N ASN A 5 44.22 -31.15 36.23
CA ASN A 5 44.76 -29.79 35.97
C ASN A 5 44.89 -29.48 34.47
N SER A 6 45.26 -30.46 33.64
CA SER A 6 45.38 -30.29 32.18
C SER A 6 44.06 -29.87 31.51
N LYS A 7 42.92 -30.44 31.93
CA LYS A 7 41.59 -30.09 31.40
C LYS A 7 41.13 -28.68 31.79
N TYR A 8 41.54 -28.20 32.95
CA TYR A 8 41.24 -26.84 33.40
C TYR A 8 42.11 -25.81 32.69
N GLU A 9 43.40 -26.09 32.46
CA GLU A 9 44.28 -25.21 31.69
C GLU A 9 43.83 -25.09 30.22
N GLU A 10 43.39 -26.19 29.60
CA GLU A 10 42.86 -26.16 28.23
C GLU A 10 41.57 -25.32 28.14
N LYS A 11 40.67 -25.44 29.12
CA LYS A 11 39.47 -24.58 29.23
C LYS A 11 39.85 -23.12 29.45
N LEU A 12 40.84 -22.84 30.31
CA LEU A 12 41.29 -21.49 30.60
C LEU A 12 41.89 -20.82 29.35
N ASN A 13 42.64 -21.59 28.55
CA ASN A 13 43.20 -21.11 27.28
C ASN A 13 42.10 -20.84 26.23
N LYS A 14 41.10 -21.72 26.10
CA LYS A 14 39.93 -21.47 25.23
C LYS A 14 39.17 -20.21 25.66
N ILE A 15 39.01 -19.97 26.97
CA ILE A 15 38.38 -18.74 27.48
C ILE A 15 39.23 -17.50 27.16
N LYS A 16 40.56 -17.59 27.29
CA LYS A 16 41.48 -16.49 26.95
C LYS A 16 41.48 -16.16 25.46
N GLU A 17 41.47 -17.16 24.58
CA GLU A 17 41.35 -16.97 23.14
C GLU A 17 40.00 -16.35 22.78
N ARG A 18 38.91 -16.86 23.35
CA ARG A 18 37.57 -16.30 23.15
C ARG A 18 37.48 -14.84 23.61
N LYS A 19 38.12 -14.50 24.73
CA LYS A 19 38.23 -13.12 25.21
C LYS A 19 38.99 -12.23 24.23
N LYS A 20 40.10 -12.72 23.65
CA LYS A 20 40.89 -11.99 22.63
C LYS A 20 40.09 -11.74 21.36
N GLU A 21 39.36 -12.76 20.89
CA GLU A 21 38.47 -12.66 19.72
C GLU A 21 37.34 -11.66 19.97
N LEU A 22 36.68 -11.74 21.14
CA LEU A 22 35.64 -10.79 21.54
C LEU A 22 36.16 -9.35 21.64
N LEU A 23 37.36 -9.14 22.21
CA LEU A 23 37.96 -7.81 22.28
C LEU A 23 38.28 -7.24 20.89
N LYS A 24 38.78 -8.07 19.97
CA LYS A 24 39.01 -7.66 18.58
C LYS A 24 37.72 -7.32 17.85
N ASN A 25 36.65 -8.09 18.08
CA ASN A 25 35.32 -7.79 17.54
C ASN A 25 34.76 -6.49 18.13
N ILE A 26 34.92 -6.26 19.44
CA ILE A 26 34.53 -5.01 20.10
C ILE A 26 35.29 -3.82 19.53
N ASP A 27 36.59 -3.94 19.26
CA ASP A 27 37.36 -2.83 18.69
C ASP A 27 36.99 -2.58 17.23
N THR A 28 36.68 -3.63 16.46
CA THR A 28 36.16 -3.49 15.09
C THR A 28 34.78 -2.83 15.09
N GLU A 29 33.89 -3.23 16.01
CA GLU A 29 32.59 -2.62 16.22
C GLU A 29 32.72 -1.17 16.71
N LYS A 30 33.72 -0.83 17.53
CA LYS A 30 33.98 0.54 17.94
C LYS A 30 34.45 1.42 16.78
N GLU A 31 35.32 0.91 15.91
CA GLU A 31 35.73 1.62 14.70
C GLU A 31 34.55 1.81 13.74
N ILE A 32 33.67 0.81 13.62
CA ILE A 32 32.39 0.92 12.89
C ILE A 32 31.50 1.99 13.56
N VAL A 33 31.31 1.95 14.87
CA VAL A 33 30.52 2.95 15.62
C VAL A 33 31.12 4.35 15.52
N LYS A 34 32.45 4.48 15.47
CA LYS A 34 33.15 5.76 15.30
C LYS A 34 32.97 6.31 13.89
N TYR A 35 33.21 5.48 12.87
CA TYR A 35 32.93 5.81 11.47
C TYR A 35 31.46 6.21 11.26
N LEU A 36 30.52 5.49 11.89
CA LEU A 36 29.10 5.79 11.85
C LEU A 36 28.74 7.07 12.61
N ARG A 37 29.30 7.32 13.81
CA ARG A 37 29.08 8.57 14.56
C ARG A 37 29.58 9.81 13.83
N GLU A 38 30.67 9.67 13.08
CA GLU A 38 31.27 10.77 12.33
C GLU A 38 30.52 11.05 11.01
N ASN A 39 29.67 10.13 10.54
CA ASN A 39 29.01 10.22 9.23
C ASN A 39 27.46 10.08 9.25
N ASP A 40 26.82 9.69 10.35
CA ASP A 40 25.36 9.51 10.40
C ASP A 40 24.77 9.50 11.84
N GLN A 41 23.71 10.29 12.08
CA GLN A 41 23.02 10.37 13.39
C GLN A 41 22.00 9.24 13.61
N SER A 42 21.62 8.52 12.56
CA SER A 42 20.53 7.53 12.60
C SER A 42 20.84 6.27 13.45
N TRP A 43 22.12 5.89 13.58
CA TRP A 43 22.53 4.61 14.20
C TRP A 43 22.61 4.61 15.72
N TYR A 44 22.67 5.77 16.38
CA TYR A 44 22.82 5.85 17.85
C TYR A 44 21.65 5.19 18.61
N PHE A 45 20.48 5.07 17.97
CA PHE A 45 19.29 4.49 18.57
C PHE A 45 19.28 2.94 18.54
N PHE A 46 20.01 2.29 17.62
CA PHE A 46 19.98 0.84 17.41
C PHE A 46 20.55 0.02 18.59
N LEU A 47 21.42 0.62 19.42
CA LEU A 47 22.02 -0.04 20.58
C LEU A 47 21.14 0.00 21.85
N LYS A 48 20.01 0.72 21.82
CA LYS A 48 19.19 0.97 23.02
C LYS A 48 18.17 -0.15 23.33
N ASP A 49 18.03 -1.15 22.45
CA ASP A 49 17.08 -2.27 22.55
C ASP A 49 17.28 -3.21 23.77
N ASN A 50 18.34 -3.02 24.58
CA ASN A 50 18.62 -3.87 25.74
C ASN A 50 18.44 -3.17 27.11
N LEU A 51 17.83 -1.99 27.18
CA LEU A 51 17.58 -1.31 28.46
C LEU A 51 16.13 -1.47 28.93
N ILE A 52 15.95 -2.49 29.78
CA ILE A 52 14.98 -2.63 30.88
C ILE A 52 13.66 -1.85 30.69
N ILE A 53 12.61 -2.56 30.27
CA ILE A 53 11.23 -2.13 30.41
C ILE A 53 10.89 -2.14 31.91
N GLU A 54 10.93 -0.98 32.56
CA GLU A 54 10.31 -0.80 33.86
C GLU A 54 8.80 -1.01 33.70
N LYS A 55 8.27 -2.09 34.29
CA LYS A 55 6.82 -2.30 34.38
C LYS A 55 6.21 -1.14 35.16
N GLU A 56 5.39 -0.32 34.51
CA GLU A 56 4.60 0.73 35.17
C GLU A 56 3.84 0.11 36.36
N LYS A 57 3.94 0.76 37.51
CA LYS A 57 3.20 0.41 38.72
C LYS A 57 1.70 0.46 38.38
N LYS A 58 0.97 -0.62 38.66
CA LYS A 58 -0.47 -0.71 38.39
C LYS A 58 -1.20 0.33 39.26
N LEU A 59 -1.59 1.46 38.65
CA LEU A 59 -2.31 2.55 39.31
C LEU A 59 -3.76 2.12 39.61
N SER A 60 -4.32 2.63 40.71
CA SER A 60 -5.76 2.58 40.92
C SER A 60 -6.49 3.54 39.97
N LYS A 61 -7.79 3.31 39.75
CA LYS A 61 -8.65 4.12 38.87
C LYS A 61 -8.62 5.60 39.24
N GLU A 62 -8.73 5.90 40.54
CA GLU A 62 -8.74 7.26 41.06
C GLU A 62 -7.39 7.95 40.84
N GLU A 63 -6.28 7.25 41.07
CA GLU A 63 -4.94 7.76 40.80
C GLU A 63 -4.75 8.08 39.31
N TYR A 64 -5.21 7.20 38.41
CA TYR A 64 -5.13 7.46 36.96
C TYR A 64 -5.94 8.69 36.55
N LEU A 65 -7.20 8.82 37.00
CA LEU A 65 -8.05 9.97 36.66
C LEU A 65 -7.48 11.29 37.19
N GLN A 66 -6.89 11.30 38.39
CA GLN A 66 -6.20 12.47 38.92
C GLN A 66 -4.98 12.86 38.07
N ILE A 67 -4.20 11.87 37.60
CA ILE A 67 -3.06 12.11 36.71
C ILE A 67 -3.55 12.62 35.35
N LYS A 68 -4.62 12.03 34.80
CA LYS A 68 -5.25 12.42 33.53
C LYS A 68 -5.68 13.89 33.58
N GLN A 69 -6.42 14.30 34.62
CA GLN A 69 -6.85 15.69 34.81
C GLN A 69 -5.68 16.69 34.89
N ARG A 70 -4.55 16.29 35.48
CA ARG A 70 -3.37 17.17 35.63
C ARG A 70 -2.50 17.24 34.37
N LYS A 71 -2.42 16.16 33.59
CA LYS A 71 -1.50 16.05 32.45
C LYS A 71 -2.16 16.34 31.10
N PHE A 72 -3.48 16.33 31.02
CA PHE A 72 -4.20 16.60 29.77
C PHE A 72 -3.86 17.96 29.17
N ASP A 73 -3.66 18.00 27.86
CA ASP A 73 -3.49 19.24 27.12
C ASP A 73 -4.86 19.84 26.79
N ASN A 74 -5.44 20.50 27.79
CA ASN A 74 -6.75 21.16 27.71
C ASN A 74 -6.69 22.51 26.98
N GLU A 75 -5.49 23.09 26.81
CA GLU A 75 -5.32 24.41 26.17
C GLU A 75 -5.25 24.31 24.64
N TYR A 76 -4.83 23.16 24.11
CA TYR A 76 -4.65 22.94 22.67
C TYR A 76 -5.85 23.37 21.83
N LEU A 77 -7.07 22.94 22.19
CA LEU A 77 -8.29 23.30 21.45
C LEU A 77 -8.52 24.82 21.43
N GLY A 78 -8.23 25.51 22.53
CA GLY A 78 -8.30 26.97 22.61
C GLY A 78 -7.31 27.64 21.65
N LEU A 79 -6.09 27.11 21.57
CA LEU A 79 -5.02 27.63 20.70
C LEU A 79 -5.33 27.46 19.21
N ILE A 80 -5.95 26.34 18.82
CA ILE A 80 -6.22 26.08 17.39
C ILE A 80 -7.63 26.50 16.95
N ARG A 81 -8.57 26.77 17.87
CA ARG A 81 -9.96 27.18 17.56
C ARG A 81 -10.04 28.29 16.52
N ASN A 82 -9.25 29.35 16.68
CA ASN A 82 -9.22 30.47 15.73
C ASN A 82 -8.55 30.08 14.40
N ARG A 83 -7.52 29.23 14.45
CA ARG A 83 -6.83 28.70 13.27
C ARG A 83 -7.74 27.80 12.42
N LEU A 84 -8.54 26.94 13.05
CA LEU A 84 -9.51 26.09 12.34
C LEU A 84 -10.58 26.92 11.64
N LYS A 85 -11.04 28.01 12.27
CA LYS A 85 -12.03 28.93 11.66
C LYS A 85 -11.49 29.68 10.44
N SER A 86 -10.18 29.88 10.34
CA SER A 86 -9.57 30.58 9.19
C SER A 86 -9.30 29.67 7.99
N ILE A 87 -9.42 28.34 8.13
CA ILE A 87 -9.24 27.42 7.01
C ILE A 87 -10.39 27.58 6.02
N SER A 88 -10.04 27.84 4.77
CA SER A 88 -10.98 27.96 3.66
C SER A 88 -11.78 26.67 3.47
N LYS A 89 -13.05 26.83 3.10
CA LYS A 89 -13.98 25.72 2.88
C LYS A 89 -14.32 25.59 1.40
N SER A 90 -14.80 24.41 1.02
CA SER A 90 -15.37 24.20 -0.31
C SER A 90 -16.57 25.12 -0.53
N ASN A 91 -16.64 25.70 -1.73
CA ASN A 91 -17.78 26.48 -2.22
C ASN A 91 -18.69 25.65 -3.14
N GLY A 92 -18.52 24.33 -3.17
CA GLY A 92 -19.29 23.37 -3.98
C GLY A 92 -18.42 22.57 -4.95
N SER A 93 -19.01 22.11 -6.04
CA SER A 93 -18.33 21.38 -7.12
C SER A 93 -18.73 21.95 -8.47
N ARG A 94 -17.75 22.14 -9.36
CA ARG A 94 -17.99 22.43 -10.79
C ARG A 94 -17.94 21.16 -11.63
N PHE A 95 -17.29 20.12 -11.14
CA PHE A 95 -17.18 18.83 -11.82
C PHE A 95 -18.45 17.99 -11.64
N TYR A 96 -18.99 17.93 -10.42
CA TYR A 96 -20.18 17.16 -10.11
C TYR A 96 -21.44 18.02 -10.10
N GLU A 97 -22.51 17.47 -10.65
CA GLU A 97 -23.86 18.01 -10.54
C GLU A 97 -24.68 17.09 -9.62
N LYS A 98 -25.52 17.69 -8.78
CA LYS A 98 -26.44 16.92 -7.93
C LYS A 98 -27.45 16.20 -8.81
N MET A 99 -27.59 14.89 -8.63
CA MET A 99 -28.53 14.07 -9.37
C MET A 99 -29.96 14.44 -8.96
N ASN A 100 -30.83 14.64 -9.95
CA ASN A 100 -32.24 14.97 -9.71
C ASN A 100 -33.05 13.70 -9.41
N THR A 101 -32.72 13.04 -8.30
CA THR A 101 -33.33 11.80 -7.84
C THR A 101 -33.70 11.94 -6.38
N ASN A 102 -34.97 11.74 -6.05
CA ASN A 102 -35.48 11.82 -4.69
C ASN A 102 -35.35 10.46 -3.99
N ILE A 103 -34.64 10.45 -2.87
CA ILE A 103 -34.34 9.25 -2.09
C ILE A 103 -34.77 9.48 -0.66
N ALA A 104 -35.65 8.63 -0.15
CA ALA A 104 -35.96 8.59 1.27
C ALA A 104 -34.85 7.85 2.00
N THR A 105 -34.48 8.27 3.21
CA THR A 105 -33.43 7.62 3.99
C THR A 105 -33.72 7.51 5.47
N VAL A 106 -33.29 6.41 6.09
CA VAL A 106 -33.18 6.28 7.54
C VAL A 106 -31.70 6.10 7.84
N CYS A 107 -31.05 7.11 8.43
CA CYS A 107 -29.60 7.10 8.56
C CYS A 107 -29.09 7.94 9.74
N ASP A 108 -27.79 7.84 10.01
CA ASP A 108 -27.07 8.73 10.94
C ASP A 108 -26.56 10.00 10.25
N SER A 109 -25.91 10.87 11.04
CA SER A 109 -25.33 12.12 10.55
C SER A 109 -24.18 11.89 9.57
N LYS A 110 -23.46 10.77 9.70
CA LYS A 110 -22.28 10.44 8.90
C LYS A 110 -22.67 10.04 7.48
N PHE A 111 -23.61 9.10 7.35
CA PHE A 111 -24.17 8.72 6.06
C PHE A 111 -24.81 9.92 5.36
N TYR A 112 -25.63 10.70 6.08
CA TYR A 112 -26.28 11.88 5.51
C TYR A 112 -25.25 12.88 4.96
N ASN A 113 -24.24 13.24 5.75
CA ASN A 113 -23.20 14.17 5.30
C ASN A 113 -22.37 13.65 4.13
N THR A 114 -22.21 12.33 4.02
CA THR A 114 -21.51 11.70 2.90
C THR A 114 -22.27 11.87 1.58
N PHE A 115 -23.61 11.75 1.60
CA PHE A 115 -24.40 11.65 0.37
C PHE A 115 -25.36 12.82 0.08
N LYS A 116 -25.59 13.76 1.00
CA LYS A 116 -26.55 14.87 0.84
C LYS A 116 -26.35 15.74 -0.42
N ASP A 117 -25.11 15.81 -0.92
CA ASP A 117 -24.75 16.62 -2.09
C ASP A 117 -24.88 15.82 -3.41
N THR A 118 -25.12 14.51 -3.33
CA THR A 118 -25.20 13.60 -4.49
C THR A 118 -26.60 13.48 -5.07
N VAL A 119 -27.62 13.36 -4.22
CA VAL A 119 -29.04 13.14 -4.56
C VAL A 119 -29.94 13.97 -3.65
N ASN A 120 -31.22 14.11 -3.98
CA ASN A 120 -32.21 14.74 -3.09
C ASN A 120 -32.57 13.76 -1.96
N LEU A 121 -31.77 13.81 -0.90
CA LEU A 121 -31.86 12.91 0.24
C LEU A 121 -32.78 13.49 1.33
N GLU A 122 -33.87 12.80 1.65
CA GLU A 122 -34.82 13.20 2.70
C GLU A 122 -34.83 12.18 3.84
N VAL A 123 -34.60 12.65 5.07
CA VAL A 123 -34.58 11.78 6.25
C VAL A 123 -36.00 11.49 6.71
N VAL A 124 -36.33 10.20 6.83
CA VAL A 124 -37.66 9.74 7.23
C VAL A 124 -37.86 9.91 8.73
N ASP A 125 -38.82 10.76 9.07
CA ASP A 125 -39.32 10.97 10.42
C ASP A 125 -40.49 10.01 10.68
N PRO A 126 -40.39 9.08 11.64
CA PRO A 126 -41.42 8.07 11.91
C PRO A 126 -42.75 8.69 12.38
N GLN A 127 -42.73 9.94 12.87
CA GLN A 127 -43.91 10.63 13.36
C GLN A 127 -44.68 11.34 12.24
N LYS A 128 -44.12 11.42 11.02
CA LYS A 128 -44.72 12.11 9.87
C LYS A 128 -45.18 11.13 8.81
N LYS A 129 -46.30 11.44 8.15
CA LYS A 129 -46.78 10.67 7.02
C LYS A 129 -45.91 10.96 5.79
N LEU A 130 -45.32 9.91 5.23
CA LEU A 130 -44.48 9.98 4.02
C LEU A 130 -45.32 9.68 2.77
N ASP A 131 -45.21 10.52 1.74
CA ASP A 131 -45.77 10.23 0.41
C ASP A 131 -44.72 9.51 -0.45
N ILE A 132 -44.83 8.19 -0.52
CA ILE A 132 -43.85 7.30 -1.18
C ILE A 132 -43.76 7.57 -2.69
N THR A 133 -44.82 8.13 -3.30
CA THR A 133 -44.84 8.40 -4.74
C THR A 133 -43.81 9.44 -5.18
N LEU A 134 -43.28 10.23 -4.24
CA LEU A 134 -42.27 11.26 -4.49
C LEU A 134 -40.84 10.72 -4.57
N TYR A 135 -40.60 9.47 -4.15
CA TYR A 135 -39.27 8.88 -4.05
C TYR A 135 -39.05 7.75 -5.04
N GLU A 136 -37.79 7.59 -5.46
CA GLU A 136 -37.39 6.48 -6.33
C GLU A 136 -36.90 5.26 -5.55
N ALA A 137 -36.39 5.45 -4.33
CA ALA A 137 -35.97 4.35 -3.46
C ALA A 137 -35.96 4.77 -1.98
N LEU A 138 -35.84 3.76 -1.11
CA LEU A 138 -35.51 3.92 0.30
C LEU A 138 -34.08 3.41 0.55
N ILE A 139 -33.24 4.20 1.21
CA ILE A 139 -31.94 3.75 1.73
C ILE A 139 -32.00 3.71 3.26
N ILE A 140 -31.64 2.58 3.85
CA ILE A 140 -31.48 2.46 5.31
C ILE A 140 -30.00 2.23 5.60
N SER A 141 -29.36 3.12 6.34
CA SER A 141 -27.98 2.90 6.79
C SER A 141 -27.96 2.15 8.13
N SER A 142 -26.87 1.47 8.42
CA SER A 142 -26.61 0.97 9.77
C SER A 142 -26.21 2.13 10.70
N PHE A 143 -26.83 2.25 11.89
CA PHE A 143 -26.53 3.31 12.87
C PHE A 143 -26.78 2.85 14.32
N ASN A 144 -26.30 3.62 15.31
CA ASN A 144 -26.70 3.51 16.72
C ASN A 144 -27.90 4.42 17.03
N GLU A 145 -27.76 5.68 16.64
CA GLU A 145 -28.76 6.72 16.74
C GLU A 145 -28.92 7.37 15.37
N SER A 146 -30.18 7.56 14.96
CA SER A 146 -30.49 8.24 13.69
C SER A 146 -30.31 9.75 13.77
N LEU A 147 -30.18 10.38 12.61
CA LEU A 147 -30.04 11.83 12.51
C LEU A 147 -31.22 12.61 13.11
N CYS A 148 -32.44 12.07 13.04
CA CYS A 148 -33.62 12.73 13.62
C CYS A 148 -33.77 12.50 15.13
N GLY A 149 -32.95 11.65 15.74
CA GLY A 149 -33.01 11.32 17.19
C GLY A 149 -34.17 10.40 17.59
N GLU A 150 -35.12 10.14 16.68
CA GLU A 150 -36.33 9.33 16.95
C GLU A 150 -36.07 7.82 16.81
N TRP A 151 -35.12 7.42 15.96
CA TRP A 151 -34.69 6.02 15.87
C TRP A 151 -33.45 5.81 16.76
N VAL A 152 -33.65 5.22 17.95
CA VAL A 152 -32.58 4.88 18.92
C VAL A 152 -32.58 3.38 19.19
N TYR A 153 -31.70 2.62 18.53
CA TYR A 153 -31.69 1.18 18.73
C TYR A 153 -31.04 0.80 20.07
N ASN A 154 -31.81 0.15 20.95
CA ASN A 154 -31.32 -0.55 22.14
C ASN A 154 -31.67 -2.04 22.01
N ASP A 155 -30.74 -2.95 22.31
CA ASP A 155 -30.87 -4.42 22.17
C ASP A 155 -32.09 -5.05 22.88
N LYS A 156 -32.83 -4.27 23.68
CA LYS A 156 -33.99 -4.69 24.49
C LYS A 156 -35.35 -4.38 23.84
N GLU A 157 -35.42 -3.62 22.74
CA GLU A 157 -36.71 -3.13 22.20
C GLU A 157 -36.95 -3.50 20.71
N ASN A 158 -37.94 -4.37 20.47
CA ASN A 158 -38.39 -4.78 19.12
C ASN A 158 -39.20 -3.70 18.37
N ASN A 159 -39.55 -2.59 19.01
CA ASN A 159 -40.49 -1.61 18.45
C ASN A 159 -39.92 -0.86 17.23
N ILE A 160 -38.63 -0.50 17.28
CA ILE A 160 -37.93 0.18 16.18
C ILE A 160 -37.83 -0.70 14.93
N ILE A 161 -37.54 -2.00 15.11
CA ILE A 161 -37.46 -2.96 14.01
C ILE A 161 -38.82 -3.00 13.29
N ASN A 162 -39.92 -3.15 14.05
CA ASN A 162 -41.26 -3.20 13.49
C ASN A 162 -41.65 -1.93 12.73
N GLN A 163 -41.29 -0.76 13.25
CA GLN A 163 -41.54 0.52 12.58
C GLN A 163 -40.75 0.65 11.26
N MET A 164 -39.48 0.25 11.24
CA MET A 164 -38.70 0.25 10.01
C MET A 164 -39.25 -0.73 8.98
N LEU A 165 -39.61 -1.95 9.41
CA LEU A 165 -40.22 -2.95 8.54
C LEU A 165 -41.56 -2.47 7.99
N ALA A 166 -42.33 -1.68 8.74
CA ALA A 166 -43.55 -1.06 8.22
C ALA A 166 -43.25 -0.13 7.04
N ILE A 167 -42.23 0.73 7.13
CA ILE A 167 -41.81 1.63 6.05
C ILE A 167 -41.30 0.84 4.85
N VAL A 168 -40.44 -0.17 5.09
CA VAL A 168 -39.93 -1.07 4.04
C VAL A 168 -41.07 -1.73 3.27
N ASN A 169 -42.07 -2.27 3.99
CA ASN A 169 -43.24 -2.89 3.38
C ASN A 169 -44.07 -1.90 2.56
N GLU A 170 -44.19 -0.65 2.99
CA GLU A 170 -44.87 0.37 2.20
C GLU A 170 -44.10 0.67 0.90
N PHE A 171 -42.76 0.83 0.93
CA PHE A 171 -41.97 1.02 -0.30
C PHE A 171 -42.14 -0.13 -1.30
N HIS A 172 -42.13 -1.38 -0.81
CA HIS A 172 -42.39 -2.55 -1.64
C HIS A 172 -43.80 -2.56 -2.26
N LYS A 173 -44.84 -2.10 -1.54
CA LYS A 173 -46.21 -1.99 -2.10
C LYS A 173 -46.28 -1.04 -3.29
N TYR A 174 -45.45 0.01 -3.31
CA TYR A 174 -45.34 0.94 -4.43
C TYR A 174 -44.33 0.49 -5.51
N GLY A 175 -43.74 -0.70 -5.36
CA GLY A 175 -42.72 -1.23 -6.28
C GLY A 175 -41.42 -0.43 -6.27
N LYS A 176 -41.11 0.25 -5.17
CA LYS A 176 -39.88 1.04 -5.01
C LYS A 176 -38.81 0.21 -4.29
N PRO A 177 -37.56 0.18 -4.78
CA PRO A 177 -36.51 -0.62 -4.18
C PRO A 177 -36.08 -0.10 -2.80
N VAL A 178 -35.68 -1.03 -1.95
CA VAL A 178 -35.13 -0.80 -0.61
C VAL A 178 -33.68 -1.27 -0.57
N ILE A 179 -32.79 -0.34 -0.25
CA ILE A 179 -31.35 -0.57 -0.17
C ILE A 179 -30.92 -0.49 1.28
N PHE A 180 -30.21 -1.50 1.77
CA PHE A 180 -29.57 -1.46 3.08
C PHE A 180 -28.06 -1.19 2.95
N TYR A 181 -27.57 -0.16 3.63
CA TYR A 181 -26.19 0.30 3.58
C TYR A 181 -25.49 0.07 4.93
N ASP A 182 -24.80 -1.06 5.07
CA ASP A 182 -24.15 -1.49 6.32
C ASP A 182 -22.66 -1.10 6.38
N GLN A 183 -22.37 -0.07 7.16
CA GLN A 183 -21.03 0.44 7.44
C GLN A 183 -20.47 -0.02 8.78
N ARG A 184 -21.26 -0.73 9.60
CA ARG A 184 -20.86 -1.14 10.95
C ARG A 184 -19.89 -2.32 10.89
N LYS A 185 -19.01 -2.42 11.88
CA LYS A 185 -18.15 -3.60 12.06
C LYS A 185 -18.87 -4.71 12.81
N ASP A 186 -19.72 -4.35 13.76
CA ASP A 186 -20.50 -5.25 14.59
C ASP A 186 -21.81 -5.69 13.93
N VAL A 187 -22.45 -6.68 14.54
CA VAL A 187 -23.66 -7.33 14.03
C VAL A 187 -24.65 -7.44 15.18
N ASN A 188 -25.91 -7.04 14.94
CA ASN A 188 -27.01 -7.18 15.89
C ASN A 188 -28.29 -7.63 15.18
N ASN A 189 -29.34 -7.91 15.95
CA ASN A 189 -30.60 -8.47 15.42
C ASN A 189 -31.32 -7.50 14.47
N TYR A 190 -31.27 -6.19 14.75
CA TYR A 190 -31.87 -5.18 13.88
C TYR A 190 -31.24 -5.17 12.47
N ILE A 191 -29.91 -5.18 12.39
CA ILE A 191 -29.16 -5.23 11.12
C ILE A 191 -29.63 -6.42 10.28
N LEU A 192 -29.81 -7.59 10.93
CA LEU A 192 -30.24 -8.79 10.23
C LEU A 192 -31.67 -8.69 9.71
N GLU A 193 -32.60 -8.17 10.52
CA GLU A 193 -34.02 -8.08 10.12
C GLU A 193 -34.23 -7.07 8.99
N VAL A 194 -33.57 -5.90 9.03
CA VAL A 194 -33.61 -4.96 7.89
C VAL A 194 -32.97 -5.56 6.65
N ALA A 195 -31.81 -6.21 6.80
CA ALA A 195 -31.10 -6.87 5.71
C ALA A 195 -31.97 -7.91 4.99
N LYS A 196 -32.71 -8.75 5.71
CA LYS A 196 -33.61 -9.77 5.12
C LYS A 196 -34.74 -9.17 4.29
N ASN A 197 -35.19 -7.97 4.64
CA ASN A 197 -36.31 -7.29 4.00
C ASN A 197 -35.86 -6.20 3.03
N SER A 198 -34.57 -6.14 2.68
CA SER A 198 -34.06 -5.21 1.68
C SER A 198 -33.82 -5.92 0.36
N ASP A 199 -34.00 -5.23 -0.76
CA ASP A 199 -33.76 -5.79 -2.09
C ASP A 199 -32.27 -6.08 -2.29
N ILE A 200 -31.40 -5.19 -1.82
CA ILE A 200 -29.95 -5.30 -1.93
C ILE A 200 -29.24 -4.73 -0.71
N ILE A 201 -28.09 -5.31 -0.37
CA ILE A 201 -27.24 -4.84 0.72
C ILE A 201 -25.92 -4.35 0.17
N PHE A 202 -25.47 -3.18 0.60
CA PHE A 202 -24.11 -2.69 0.40
C PHE A 202 -23.36 -2.71 1.72
N THR A 203 -22.19 -3.36 1.75
CA THR A 203 -21.32 -3.34 2.92
C THR A 203 -19.88 -2.99 2.56
N THR A 204 -19.19 -2.29 3.45
CA THR A 204 -17.75 -2.01 3.32
C THR A 204 -16.88 -3.13 3.92
N THR A 205 -17.49 -4.12 4.59
CA THR A 205 -16.76 -5.14 5.37
C THR A 205 -16.86 -6.52 4.73
N ARG A 206 -15.75 -7.00 4.15
CA ARG A 206 -15.67 -8.34 3.52
C ARG A 206 -16.00 -9.49 4.48
N ASN A 207 -15.69 -9.33 5.77
CA ASN A 207 -16.00 -10.35 6.78
C ASN A 207 -17.51 -10.57 6.97
N LYS A 208 -18.36 -9.57 6.64
CA LYS A 208 -19.82 -9.68 6.77
C LYS A 208 -20.50 -10.46 5.66
N LEU A 209 -19.86 -10.68 4.51
CA LEU A 209 -20.41 -11.54 3.46
C LEU A 209 -20.75 -12.92 3.97
N ARG A 210 -19.81 -13.51 4.73
CA ARG A 210 -19.99 -14.82 5.31
C ARG A 210 -21.19 -14.82 6.27
N TYR A 211 -21.29 -13.79 7.11
CA TYR A 211 -22.41 -13.62 8.03
C TYR A 211 -23.75 -13.56 7.29
N TYR A 212 -23.87 -12.77 6.22
CA TYR A 212 -25.10 -12.70 5.44
C TYR A 212 -25.42 -14.01 4.72
N HIS A 213 -24.43 -14.67 4.11
CA HIS A 213 -24.62 -15.95 3.42
C HIS A 213 -25.04 -17.06 4.40
N GLU A 214 -24.46 -17.10 5.60
CA GLU A 214 -24.86 -18.03 6.68
C GLU A 214 -26.31 -17.80 7.15
N ASN A 215 -26.86 -16.60 6.92
CA ASN A 215 -28.25 -16.25 7.16
C ASN A 215 -29.14 -16.28 5.91
N ASN A 216 -28.69 -16.93 4.83
CA ASN A 216 -29.40 -17.05 3.54
C ASN A 216 -29.67 -15.74 2.80
N ILE A 217 -28.84 -14.72 3.01
CA ILE A 217 -28.90 -13.44 2.30
C ILE A 217 -27.75 -13.37 1.31
N TYR A 218 -28.08 -13.40 0.01
CA TYR A 218 -27.08 -13.51 -1.07
C TYR A 218 -26.94 -12.25 -1.92
N ASN A 219 -27.92 -11.33 -1.89
CA ASN A 219 -27.84 -10.08 -2.64
C ASN A 219 -27.04 -9.01 -1.88
N VAL A 220 -25.74 -9.27 -1.73
CA VAL A 220 -24.81 -8.43 -0.97
C VAL A 220 -23.66 -7.99 -1.87
N GLU A 221 -23.49 -6.68 -1.98
CA GLU A 221 -22.42 -6.01 -2.72
C GLU A 221 -21.38 -5.45 -1.75
N ILE A 222 -20.10 -5.71 -2.04
CA ILE A 222 -18.99 -5.17 -1.25
C ILE A 222 -18.52 -3.88 -1.90
N GLY A 223 -18.51 -2.79 -1.14
CA GLY A 223 -17.98 -1.50 -1.56
C GLY A 223 -16.65 -1.15 -0.90
N SER A 224 -15.97 -0.16 -1.49
CA SER A 224 -15.01 0.67 -0.76
C SER A 224 -15.74 1.68 0.13
N TYR A 225 -15.00 2.27 1.07
CA TYR A 225 -15.40 3.55 1.65
C TYR A 225 -15.41 4.65 0.58
N THR A 226 -16.04 5.77 0.89
CA THR A 226 -16.21 6.88 -0.04
C THR A 226 -16.13 8.20 0.71
N ILE A 227 -15.68 9.25 0.02
CA ILE A 227 -15.61 10.60 0.58
C ILE A 227 -16.61 11.52 -0.11
N ASN A 228 -17.08 12.53 0.62
CA ASN A 228 -17.70 13.69 0.02
C ASN A 228 -16.63 14.76 -0.25
N PRO A 229 -16.30 15.08 -1.52
CA PRO A 229 -15.27 16.07 -1.86
C PRO A 229 -15.52 17.46 -1.28
N GLN A 230 -16.76 17.83 -0.98
CA GLN A 230 -17.06 19.12 -0.35
C GLN A 230 -16.69 19.15 1.14
N LEU A 231 -16.62 17.98 1.78
CA LEU A 231 -16.27 17.83 3.20
C LEU A 231 -14.80 17.49 3.40
N PHE A 232 -14.26 16.53 2.64
CA PHE A 232 -12.88 16.07 2.72
C PHE A 232 -12.15 16.46 1.43
N ASN A 233 -11.26 17.43 1.55
CA ASN A 233 -10.53 18.02 0.43
C ASN A 233 -9.26 18.71 0.94
N PRO A 234 -8.30 19.02 0.04
CA PRO A 234 -7.08 19.71 0.41
C PRO A 234 -7.23 21.24 0.51
N ILE A 235 -8.44 21.82 0.41
CA ILE A 235 -8.62 23.28 0.44
C ILE A 235 -8.10 23.85 1.76
N GLY A 236 -7.28 24.89 1.68
CA GLY A 236 -6.78 25.61 2.84
C GLY A 236 -5.73 24.88 3.67
N ILE A 237 -5.14 23.79 3.17
CA ILE A 237 -4.03 23.08 3.88
C ILE A 237 -2.79 23.96 4.09
N TYR A 238 -2.68 25.08 3.38
CA TYR A 238 -1.60 26.07 3.51
C TYR A 238 -2.09 27.48 3.89
N ASP A 239 -3.38 27.66 4.20
CA ASP A 239 -3.90 28.95 4.71
C ASP A 239 -3.22 29.33 6.03
N ILE A 240 -2.78 28.33 6.78
CA ILE A 240 -2.04 28.45 8.02
C ILE A 240 -0.83 27.52 8.00
N PRO A 241 0.29 27.88 8.65
CA PRO A 241 1.43 26.98 8.78
C PRO A 241 1.02 25.66 9.43
N ARG A 242 1.34 24.52 8.80
CA ARG A 242 1.08 23.20 9.39
C ARG A 242 1.95 23.00 10.63
N VAL A 243 1.42 22.26 11.61
CA VAL A 243 2.14 21.86 12.82
C VAL A 243 3.19 20.83 12.41
N ASP A 244 4.43 21.07 12.85
CA ASP A 244 5.49 20.08 12.68
C ASP A 244 5.32 18.95 13.71
N GLY A 245 4.51 17.96 13.33
CA GLY A 245 4.12 16.87 14.20
C GLY A 245 3.30 15.80 13.49
N VAL A 246 2.89 14.81 14.28
CA VAL A 246 2.07 13.68 13.88
C VAL A 246 0.78 13.71 14.68
N LEU A 247 -0.34 13.66 13.98
CA LEU A 247 -1.67 13.56 14.57
C LEU A 247 -2.09 12.09 14.70
N TYR A 248 -2.60 11.70 15.85
CA TYR A 248 -3.35 10.47 16.01
C TYR A 248 -4.74 10.78 16.56
N GLU A 249 -5.78 10.34 15.88
CA GLU A 249 -7.17 10.44 16.36
C GLU A 249 -7.72 9.02 16.47
N GLY A 250 -7.98 8.58 17.70
CA GLY A 250 -8.45 7.23 17.94
C GLY A 250 -8.31 6.80 19.39
N ASP A 251 -8.63 5.53 19.62
CA ASP A 251 -8.66 4.95 20.95
C ASP A 251 -7.36 4.19 21.26
N TRP A 252 -7.10 3.95 22.54
CA TRP A 252 -6.05 3.01 22.94
C TRP A 252 -6.58 1.58 22.85
N GLU A 253 -5.98 0.76 21.98
CA GLU A 253 -6.37 -0.63 21.76
C GLU A 253 -5.56 -1.61 22.61
N ASN A 254 -4.68 -1.12 23.49
CA ASN A 254 -3.86 -1.91 24.40
C ASN A 254 -3.02 -3.00 23.71
N ASN A 255 -2.36 -2.64 22.61
CA ASN A 255 -1.47 -3.53 21.89
C ASN A 255 -0.04 -2.95 21.79
N PHE A 256 0.95 -3.85 21.83
CA PHE A 256 2.39 -3.50 21.80
C PHE A 256 2.80 -2.70 20.55
N LEU A 257 2.14 -2.98 19.42
CA LEU A 257 2.43 -2.33 18.14
C LEU A 257 2.05 -0.85 18.12
N GLN A 258 0.92 -0.51 18.74
CA GLN A 258 0.48 0.88 18.92
C GLN A 258 1.48 1.64 19.79
N GLU A 259 2.00 1.00 20.84
CA GLU A 259 3.05 1.56 21.70
C GLU A 259 4.35 1.82 20.92
N GLU A 260 4.85 0.83 20.16
CA GLU A 260 6.05 0.98 19.31
C GLU A 260 5.93 2.15 18.33
N ILE A 261 4.78 2.28 17.67
CA ILE A 261 4.57 3.33 16.67
C ILE A 261 4.49 4.72 17.32
N LEU A 262 3.76 4.85 18.43
CA LEU A 262 3.67 6.14 19.15
C LEU A 262 5.00 6.52 19.81
N ASP A 263 5.74 5.56 20.36
CA ASP A 263 7.09 5.79 20.90
C ASP A 263 8.07 6.21 19.79
N GLY A 264 7.95 5.66 18.58
CA GLY A 264 8.70 6.12 17.42
C GLY A 264 8.48 7.59 17.10
N VAL A 265 7.24 8.09 17.21
CA VAL A 265 6.98 9.54 17.07
C VAL A 265 7.61 10.32 18.22
N VAL A 266 7.41 9.88 19.47
CA VAL A 266 7.94 10.57 20.66
C VAL A 266 9.47 10.64 20.65
N ASN A 267 10.13 9.62 20.11
CA ASN A 267 11.59 9.53 19.99
C ASN A 267 12.13 10.19 18.71
N SER A 268 11.26 10.69 17.83
CA SER A 268 11.65 11.48 16.66
C SER A 268 11.75 12.98 17.01
N ASP A 269 12.22 13.79 16.06
CA ASP A 269 12.24 15.25 16.19
C ASP A 269 10.86 15.91 15.94
N LYS A 270 9.77 15.12 15.94
CA LYS A 270 8.39 15.57 15.63
C LYS A 270 7.50 15.56 16.87
N ASN A 271 6.58 16.53 16.95
CA ASN A 271 5.61 16.57 18.03
C ASN A 271 4.51 15.51 17.85
N LEU A 272 4.13 14.81 18.92
CA LEU A 272 2.95 13.95 18.92
C LEU A 272 1.74 14.72 19.45
N LYS A 273 0.60 14.63 18.75
CA LYS A 273 -0.70 15.08 19.24
C LYS A 273 -1.71 13.96 19.11
N ILE A 274 -2.36 13.62 20.22
CA ILE A 274 -3.44 12.64 20.26
C ILE A 274 -4.76 13.37 20.52
N ILE A 275 -5.76 13.13 19.67
CA ILE A 275 -7.13 13.59 19.88
C ILE A 275 -7.95 12.37 20.33
N GLU A 276 -8.38 12.40 21.59
CA GLU A 276 -9.26 11.37 22.14
C GLU A 276 -10.68 11.62 21.61
N PRO A 277 -11.26 10.71 20.81
CA PRO A 277 -12.61 10.89 20.28
C PRO A 277 -13.59 10.93 21.44
N GLY A 278 -14.38 12.00 21.54
CA GLY A 278 -15.48 12.08 22.48
C GLY A 278 -16.64 11.20 22.02
N SER A 279 -16.51 9.87 22.09
CA SER A 279 -17.67 9.02 21.84
C SER A 279 -18.66 9.20 22.99
N ILE A 280 -19.85 9.70 22.67
CA ILE A 280 -21.04 9.75 23.53
C ILE A 280 -21.43 8.38 24.11
N TYR A 281 -20.95 7.28 23.51
CA TYR A 281 -21.26 5.91 23.91
C TYR A 281 -20.23 5.27 24.85
N LYS A 282 -19.06 5.88 25.01
CA LYS A 282 -17.98 5.35 25.85
C LYS A 282 -17.79 6.29 27.02
N THR A 283 -17.80 5.77 28.23
CA THR A 283 -17.53 6.61 29.38
C THR A 283 -16.05 7.02 29.38
N PRO A 284 -15.68 8.18 29.97
CA PRO A 284 -14.28 8.59 30.12
C PRO A 284 -13.38 7.53 30.79
N GLU A 285 -13.97 6.54 31.45
CA GLU A 285 -13.31 5.42 32.12
C GLU A 285 -12.88 4.28 31.18
N GLU A 286 -13.33 4.27 29.93
CA GLU A 286 -12.97 3.27 28.91
C GLU A 286 -11.67 3.60 28.17
N TYR A 287 -11.15 4.83 28.30
CA TYR A 287 -9.96 5.31 27.60
C TYR A 287 -8.73 5.37 28.51
N ASN A 288 -7.99 4.26 28.53
CA ASN A 288 -6.86 4.02 29.44
C ASN A 288 -5.50 4.04 28.70
N TYR A 289 -5.14 5.19 28.13
CA TYR A 289 -3.80 5.40 27.57
C TYR A 289 -2.71 5.27 28.65
N PRO A 290 -1.53 4.70 28.33
CA PRO A 290 -0.37 4.71 29.22
C PRO A 290 -0.02 6.12 29.71
N THR A 291 0.43 6.24 30.96
CA THR A 291 0.58 7.55 31.62
C THR A 291 1.60 8.46 30.94
N LYS A 292 2.57 7.86 30.22
CA LYS A 292 3.55 8.55 29.38
C LYS A 292 2.92 9.38 28.26
N TYR A 293 1.75 8.98 27.74
CA TYR A 293 1.10 9.65 26.62
C TYR A 293 0.13 10.76 27.01
N LEU A 294 -0.32 10.81 28.27
CA LEU A 294 -1.39 11.72 28.72
C LEU A 294 -1.10 13.20 28.43
N LYS A 295 0.18 13.61 28.41
CA LYS A 295 0.62 14.96 28.05
C LYS A 295 0.43 15.35 26.58
N TYR A 296 0.21 14.37 25.70
CA TYR A 296 -0.02 14.58 24.28
C TYR A 296 -1.52 14.57 23.93
N ILE A 297 -2.38 14.17 24.87
CA ILE A 297 -3.81 13.96 24.63
C ILE A 297 -4.59 15.25 24.86
N SER A 298 -5.47 15.57 23.92
CA SER A 298 -6.50 16.59 24.05
C SER A 298 -7.88 15.96 23.82
N PRO A 299 -8.92 16.35 24.59
CA PRO A 299 -10.27 15.87 24.36
C PRO A 299 -10.83 16.44 23.05
N LEU A 300 -11.74 15.73 22.38
CA LEU A 300 -12.54 16.30 21.31
C LEU A 300 -13.74 17.06 21.90
N ASP A 301 -13.85 18.37 21.66
CA ASP A 301 -15.00 19.18 22.06
C ASP A 301 -15.49 20.08 20.91
N GLY A 302 -16.70 19.80 20.41
CA GLY A 302 -17.44 20.68 19.48
C GLY A 302 -16.85 20.88 18.07
N TYR A 303 -15.78 20.18 17.70
CA TYR A 303 -15.15 20.26 16.38
C TYR A 303 -15.29 18.97 15.57
N THR A 304 -15.36 19.10 14.25
CA THR A 304 -15.31 17.97 13.33
C THR A 304 -13.87 17.53 13.09
N SER A 305 -13.57 16.24 13.27
CA SER A 305 -12.27 15.57 13.07
C SER A 305 -11.49 16.04 11.83
N LYS A 306 -12.20 16.27 10.72
CA LYS A 306 -11.64 16.65 9.41
C LYS A 306 -10.78 17.91 9.39
N ASP A 307 -11.07 18.92 10.22
CA ASP A 307 -10.32 20.18 10.17
C ASP A 307 -8.95 20.04 10.87
N PHE A 308 -8.82 19.09 11.79
CA PHE A 308 -7.55 18.75 12.43
C PHE A 308 -6.58 18.09 11.44
N HIS A 309 -7.09 17.30 10.49
CA HIS A 309 -6.25 16.57 9.53
C HIS A 309 -5.41 17.54 8.69
N LYS A 310 -6.00 18.67 8.30
CA LYS A 310 -5.33 19.72 7.53
C LYS A 310 -4.19 20.40 8.30
N LEU A 311 -4.20 20.36 9.63
CA LEU A 311 -3.17 21.00 10.46
C LEU A 311 -1.83 20.26 10.47
N TYR A 312 -1.78 18.97 10.14
CA TYR A 312 -0.60 18.14 10.33
C TYR A 312 -0.17 17.48 9.04
N ASN A 313 1.14 17.47 8.74
CA ASN A 313 1.65 16.77 7.56
C ASN A 313 1.46 15.26 7.65
N TYR A 314 1.64 14.69 8.86
CA TYR A 314 1.60 13.27 9.13
C TYR A 314 0.41 12.92 10.03
N SER A 315 -0.20 11.78 9.78
CA SER A 315 -1.24 11.23 10.64
C SER A 315 -1.13 9.72 10.76
N ILE A 316 -1.46 9.20 11.93
CA ILE A 316 -1.48 7.76 12.21
C ILE A 316 -2.91 7.25 12.09
N ALA A 317 -3.08 6.10 11.42
CA ALA A 317 -4.34 5.36 11.39
C ALA A 317 -4.06 3.86 11.62
N PHE A 318 -4.44 3.32 12.78
CA PHE A 318 -4.25 1.90 13.10
C PHE A 318 -5.39 1.06 12.53
N ASN A 319 -5.17 0.37 11.41
CA ASN A 319 -6.18 -0.45 10.70
C ASN A 319 -7.55 0.23 10.48
N ASP A 320 -7.62 1.57 10.59
CA ASP A 320 -8.83 2.34 10.35
C ASP A 320 -8.89 2.70 8.87
N ILE A 321 -9.40 1.74 8.09
CA ILE A 321 -9.48 1.87 6.63
C ILE A 321 -10.23 3.13 6.24
N GLU A 322 -11.32 3.48 6.92
CA GLU A 322 -12.11 4.65 6.60
C GLU A 322 -11.33 5.95 6.81
N ARG A 323 -10.63 6.05 7.95
CA ARG A 323 -9.78 7.19 8.27
C ARG A 323 -8.71 7.45 7.21
N ILE A 324 -8.20 6.40 6.59
CA ILE A 324 -7.20 6.53 5.51
C ILE A 324 -7.77 7.31 4.33
N TYR A 325 -9.03 7.07 3.94
CA TYR A 325 -9.67 7.84 2.86
C TYR A 325 -9.77 9.32 3.21
N GLU A 326 -10.19 9.63 4.45
CA GLU A 326 -10.32 11.00 4.94
C GLU A 326 -8.98 11.75 4.98
N LEU A 327 -7.95 11.10 5.53
CA LEU A 327 -6.60 11.66 5.64
C LEU A 327 -5.96 11.86 4.26
N GLN A 328 -6.13 10.91 3.34
CA GLN A 328 -5.61 11.02 1.98
C GLN A 328 -6.32 12.13 1.20
N ALA A 329 -7.65 12.24 1.30
CA ALA A 329 -8.43 13.31 0.68
C ALA A 329 -8.06 14.72 1.18
N THR A 330 -7.58 14.83 2.42
CA THR A 330 -7.17 16.10 3.04
C THR A 330 -5.67 16.42 2.86
N GLY A 331 -4.93 15.58 2.13
CA GLY A 331 -3.50 15.80 1.88
C GLY A 331 -2.62 15.53 3.10
N SER A 332 -2.97 14.55 3.92
CA SER A 332 -2.14 14.03 5.01
C SER A 332 -1.37 12.78 4.58
N ILE A 333 -0.10 12.72 4.95
CA ILE A 333 0.74 11.53 4.80
C ILE A 333 0.37 10.56 5.91
N VAL A 334 0.03 9.32 5.55
CA VAL A 334 -0.50 8.36 6.50
C VAL A 334 0.56 7.34 6.89
N ILE A 335 0.68 7.12 8.20
CA ILE A 335 1.46 6.05 8.82
C ILE A 335 0.46 5.04 9.40
N SER A 336 0.62 3.76 9.06
CA SER A 336 -0.29 2.71 9.49
C SER A 336 0.46 1.41 9.75
N ASN A 337 -0.14 0.50 10.51
CA ASN A 337 0.31 -0.87 10.57
C ASN A 337 -0.16 -1.67 9.34
N TYR A 338 0.41 -2.86 9.15
CA TYR A 338 0.11 -3.65 7.96
C TYR A 338 -1.34 -4.14 7.93
N HIS A 339 -2.02 -3.84 6.82
CA HIS A 339 -3.30 -4.45 6.45
C HIS A 339 -3.32 -4.74 4.94
N PRO A 340 -3.73 -5.95 4.49
CA PRO A 340 -3.76 -6.32 3.08
C PRO A 340 -4.55 -5.35 2.21
N TYR A 341 -5.72 -4.91 2.70
CA TYR A 341 -6.54 -3.92 1.98
C TYR A 341 -5.81 -2.59 1.79
N ILE A 342 -5.12 -2.09 2.82
CA ILE A 342 -4.36 -0.83 2.73
C ILE A 342 -3.22 -1.02 1.75
N ASN A 343 -2.45 -2.10 1.87
CA ASN A 343 -1.32 -2.39 0.99
C ASN A 343 -1.73 -2.45 -0.50
N ASN A 344 -2.90 -3.04 -0.81
CA ASN A 344 -3.34 -3.21 -2.20
C ASN A 344 -4.02 -1.97 -2.80
N ASN A 345 -4.70 -1.14 -1.99
CA ASN A 345 -5.47 0.02 -2.49
C ASN A 345 -4.77 1.37 -2.24
N PHE A 346 -3.88 1.42 -1.26
CA PHE A 346 -3.12 2.60 -0.83
C PHE A 346 -1.64 2.23 -0.62
N PRO A 347 -0.93 1.77 -1.67
CA PRO A 347 0.47 1.37 -1.55
C PRO A 347 1.40 2.52 -1.12
N ASN A 348 0.95 3.77 -1.25
CA ASN A 348 1.60 4.99 -0.79
C ASN A 348 1.49 5.24 0.73
N VAL A 349 0.69 4.46 1.46
CA VAL A 349 0.63 4.52 2.93
C VAL A 349 1.86 3.83 3.51
N TYR A 350 2.56 4.52 4.41
CA TYR A 350 3.72 3.95 5.11
C TYR A 350 3.24 2.85 6.06
N THR A 351 3.63 1.63 5.73
CA THR A 351 3.42 0.47 6.59
C THR A 351 4.61 0.33 7.51
N VAL A 352 4.41 0.55 8.81
CA VAL A 352 5.47 0.51 9.82
C VAL A 352 5.11 -0.46 10.93
N ASP A 353 6.12 -1.03 11.56
CA ASP A 353 5.90 -1.91 12.71
C ASP A 353 6.93 -1.81 13.85
N THR A 354 7.87 -0.89 13.72
CA THR A 354 8.86 -0.59 14.75
C THR A 354 9.01 0.91 14.94
N GLN A 355 9.43 1.34 16.13
CA GLN A 355 9.77 2.74 16.39
C GLN A 355 10.81 3.32 15.40
N PHE A 356 11.77 2.49 14.95
CA PHE A 356 12.83 2.89 14.02
C PHE A 356 12.30 3.23 12.63
N GLU A 357 11.36 2.43 12.11
CA GLU A 357 10.73 2.72 10.83
C GLU A 357 9.94 4.02 10.89
N VAL A 358 9.24 4.29 12.00
CA VAL A 358 8.55 5.57 12.21
C VAL A 358 9.53 6.73 12.15
N ILE A 359 10.64 6.66 12.90
CA ILE A 359 11.68 7.70 12.91
C ILE A 359 12.22 7.92 11.48
N ASN A 360 12.53 6.84 10.76
CA ASN A 360 13.06 6.93 9.41
C ASN A 360 12.05 7.53 8.42
N VAL A 361 10.77 7.17 8.50
CA VAL A 361 9.72 7.77 7.68
C VAL A 361 9.62 9.27 7.95
N LEU A 362 9.65 9.69 9.23
CA LEU A 362 9.52 11.10 9.61
C LEU A 362 10.75 11.94 9.25
N ASN A 363 11.94 11.34 9.21
CA ASN A 363 13.22 12.04 8.97
C ASN A 363 13.70 12.00 7.52
N SER A 364 13.25 11.02 6.71
CA SER A 364 13.78 10.78 5.35
C SER A 364 13.24 11.70 4.26
N GLN A 365 12.20 12.48 4.54
CA GLN A 365 11.45 13.17 3.49
C GLN A 365 11.89 14.61 3.30
N ASN A 366 12.29 14.95 2.07
CA ASN A 366 12.44 16.34 1.66
C ASN A 366 11.05 16.95 1.35
N PRO A 367 10.90 18.29 1.39
CA PRO A 367 9.61 18.94 1.17
C PRO A 367 8.93 18.61 -0.16
N GLN A 368 9.70 18.38 -1.23
CA GLN A 368 9.14 18.04 -2.54
C GLN A 368 8.59 16.61 -2.57
N SER A 369 9.29 15.64 -1.99
CA SER A 369 8.79 14.27 -1.84
C SER A 369 7.53 14.21 -0.98
N MET A 370 7.50 14.95 0.14
CA MET A 370 6.30 15.05 0.99
C MET A 370 5.10 15.53 0.18
N TYR A 371 5.31 16.54 -0.66
CA TYR A 371 4.26 17.12 -1.47
C TYR A 371 3.72 16.15 -2.52
N GLN A 372 4.61 15.41 -3.18
CA GLN A 372 4.22 14.35 -4.12
C GLN A 372 3.34 13.28 -3.45
N LEU A 373 3.71 12.83 -2.25
CA LEU A 373 2.94 11.84 -1.50
C LEU A 373 1.57 12.37 -1.05
N GLN A 374 1.48 13.64 -0.64
CA GLN A 374 0.22 14.29 -0.27
C GLN A 374 -0.73 14.36 -1.47
N LEU A 375 -0.22 14.82 -2.62
CA LEU A 375 -1.01 14.89 -3.84
C LEU A 375 -1.44 13.52 -4.35
N GLU A 376 -0.59 12.51 -4.20
CA GLU A 376 -0.96 11.16 -4.61
C GLU A 376 -2.17 10.66 -3.82
N GLY A 377 -2.17 10.87 -2.50
CA GLY A 377 -3.33 10.51 -1.68
C GLY A 377 -4.61 11.24 -2.12
N VAL A 378 -4.50 12.54 -2.36
CA VAL A 378 -5.63 13.34 -2.87
C VAL A 378 -6.08 12.81 -4.22
N ARG A 379 -5.17 12.59 -5.17
CA ARG A 379 -5.45 12.11 -6.52
C ARG A 379 -6.13 10.75 -6.50
N ASN A 380 -5.58 9.79 -5.76
CA ASN A 380 -6.13 8.44 -5.66
C ASN A 380 -7.56 8.47 -5.13
N VAL A 381 -7.82 9.25 -4.07
CA VAL A 381 -9.15 9.35 -3.46
C VAL A 381 -10.14 10.10 -4.35
N MET A 382 -9.74 11.25 -4.89
CA MET A 382 -10.61 12.06 -5.75
C MET A 382 -10.94 11.38 -7.08
N ASN A 383 -10.07 10.52 -7.60
CA ASN A 383 -10.31 9.82 -8.86
C ASN A 383 -11.20 8.59 -8.73
N ASN A 384 -11.19 7.90 -7.58
CA ASN A 384 -11.75 6.56 -7.49
C ASN A 384 -12.84 6.39 -6.42
N TYR A 385 -12.93 7.30 -5.46
CA TYR A 385 -13.66 7.04 -4.21
C TYR A 385 -14.56 8.20 -3.77
N THR A 386 -15.16 8.93 -4.73
CA THR A 386 -16.12 10.00 -4.38
C THR A 386 -17.55 9.45 -4.23
N CYS A 387 -18.32 10.11 -3.37
CA CYS A 387 -19.69 9.70 -3.06
C CYS A 387 -20.62 9.78 -4.27
N TYR A 388 -20.30 10.60 -5.28
CA TYR A 388 -21.08 10.73 -6.51
C TYR A 388 -21.02 9.46 -7.35
N GLU A 389 -19.81 8.94 -7.65
CA GLU A 389 -19.69 7.66 -8.36
C GLU A 389 -20.27 6.51 -7.53
N LYS A 390 -20.09 6.55 -6.20
CA LYS A 390 -20.63 5.52 -5.31
C LYS A 390 -22.17 5.49 -5.32
N MET A 391 -22.82 6.65 -5.25
CA MET A 391 -24.28 6.74 -5.27
C MET A 391 -24.84 6.33 -6.64
N ASP A 392 -24.21 6.76 -7.74
CA ASP A 392 -24.59 6.32 -9.09
C ASP A 392 -24.51 4.79 -9.22
N LEU A 393 -23.44 4.17 -8.72
CA LEU A 393 -23.29 2.71 -8.68
C LEU A 393 -24.40 2.04 -7.86
N VAL A 394 -24.69 2.56 -6.66
CA VAL A 394 -25.71 2.01 -5.75
C VAL A 394 -27.10 2.06 -6.39
N LEU A 395 -27.47 3.17 -7.00
CA LEU A 395 -28.78 3.36 -7.64
C LEU A 395 -28.91 2.56 -8.93
N ASN A 396 -27.86 2.49 -9.76
CA ASN A 396 -27.87 1.67 -10.97
C ASN A 396 -28.09 0.18 -10.67
N LYS A 397 -27.60 -0.32 -9.54
CA LYS A 397 -27.79 -1.72 -9.11
C LYS A 397 -29.24 -2.09 -8.81
N VAL A 398 -30.08 -1.11 -8.46
CA VAL A 398 -31.53 -1.30 -8.29
C VAL A 398 -32.34 -0.78 -9.48
N GLY A 399 -31.68 -0.53 -10.61
CA GLY A 399 -32.34 -0.11 -11.86
C GLY A 399 -32.65 1.38 -11.97
N ILE A 400 -32.11 2.22 -11.08
CA ILE A 400 -32.30 3.68 -11.10
C ILE A 400 -31.09 4.32 -11.77
N ASN A 401 -31.25 4.75 -13.02
CA ASN A 401 -30.17 5.38 -13.78
C ASN A 401 -30.09 6.89 -13.53
N CYS A 402 -28.98 7.33 -12.94
CA CYS A 402 -28.75 8.74 -12.59
C CYS A 402 -27.92 9.50 -13.64
N ASN A 403 -27.42 8.82 -14.69
CA ASN A 403 -26.67 9.39 -15.81
C ASN A 403 -25.47 10.26 -15.40
N LEU A 404 -24.60 9.78 -14.50
CA LEU A 404 -23.34 10.46 -14.22
C LEU A 404 -22.43 10.44 -15.47
N LYS A 405 -22.30 11.58 -16.17
CA LYS A 405 -21.55 11.66 -17.42
C LYS A 405 -20.06 11.92 -17.18
N PRO A 406 -19.16 11.24 -17.90
CA PRO A 406 -17.74 11.60 -17.89
C PRO A 406 -17.57 13.00 -18.48
N ARG A 407 -16.75 13.83 -17.83
CA ARG A 407 -16.45 15.18 -18.30
C ARG A 407 -15.48 15.16 -19.47
N ARG A 408 -15.69 16.02 -20.45
CA ARG A 408 -14.84 16.10 -21.64
C ARG A 408 -13.90 17.29 -21.58
N VAL A 409 -12.62 17.04 -21.83
CA VAL A 409 -11.57 18.07 -21.85
C VAL A 409 -11.09 18.33 -23.27
N LEU A 410 -11.01 19.59 -23.66
CA LEU A 410 -10.35 20.03 -24.88
C LEU A 410 -8.93 20.52 -24.56
N VAL A 411 -7.92 19.86 -25.15
CA VAL A 411 -6.51 20.26 -25.04
C VAL A 411 -6.10 20.94 -26.34
N VAL A 412 -5.73 22.21 -26.24
CA VAL A 412 -5.35 23.03 -27.39
C VAL A 412 -3.83 23.21 -27.41
N GLY A 413 -3.15 22.57 -28.36
CA GLY A 413 -1.69 22.63 -28.47
C GLY A 413 -1.19 23.46 -29.64
N CYS A 414 0.04 23.97 -29.53
CA CYS A 414 0.67 24.76 -30.58
C CYS A 414 1.45 23.93 -31.63
N SER A 415 1.72 22.65 -31.37
CA SER A 415 2.55 21.81 -32.26
C SER A 415 2.36 20.31 -32.05
N ASN A 416 3.05 19.50 -32.87
CA ASN A 416 3.16 18.05 -32.66
C ASN A 416 3.84 17.67 -31.34
N LYS A 417 4.76 18.51 -30.82
CA LYS A 417 5.36 18.26 -29.50
C LYS A 417 4.32 18.35 -28.40
N SER A 418 3.42 19.34 -28.48
CA SER A 418 2.28 19.44 -27.57
C SER A 418 1.35 18.20 -27.69
N ARG A 419 1.18 17.64 -28.90
CA ARG A 419 0.42 16.39 -29.10
C ARG A 419 1.08 15.20 -28.40
N GLU A 420 2.40 15.03 -28.52
CA GLU A 420 3.13 13.95 -27.81
C GLU A 420 2.97 14.05 -26.29
N GLN A 421 2.95 15.28 -25.73
CA GLN A 421 2.70 15.49 -24.30
C GLN A 421 1.26 15.16 -23.91
N PHE A 422 0.30 15.45 -24.79
CA PHE A 422 -1.10 15.07 -24.63
C PHE A 422 -1.31 13.56 -24.64
N GLU A 423 -0.64 12.84 -25.55
CA GLU A 423 -0.80 11.38 -25.69
C GLU A 423 -0.37 10.59 -24.44
N ARG A 424 0.44 11.21 -23.57
CA ARG A 424 0.85 10.62 -22.28
C ARG A 424 -0.13 10.88 -21.14
N GLN A 425 -1.06 11.82 -21.27
CA GLN A 425 -1.97 12.21 -20.19
C GLN A 425 -2.81 11.01 -19.69
N SER A 426 -2.97 10.89 -18.37
CA SER A 426 -3.75 9.83 -17.71
C SER A 426 -5.24 9.93 -17.97
N TYR A 427 -5.77 11.15 -18.06
CA TYR A 427 -7.19 11.38 -18.30
C TYR A 427 -7.63 11.00 -19.73
N LYS A 428 -8.51 10.00 -19.84
CA LYS A 428 -8.91 9.42 -21.13
C LYS A 428 -9.97 10.23 -21.89
N ASN A 429 -10.83 10.98 -21.20
CA ASN A 429 -11.92 11.73 -21.82
C ASN A 429 -11.46 13.11 -22.28
N ALA A 430 -10.32 13.16 -22.97
CA ALA A 430 -9.73 14.38 -23.49
C ALA A 430 -9.52 14.27 -25.01
N GLN A 431 -9.60 15.40 -25.69
CA GLN A 431 -9.34 15.50 -27.13
C GLN A 431 -8.33 16.60 -27.39
N PHE A 432 -7.37 16.31 -28.27
CA PHE A 432 -6.39 17.29 -28.72
C PHE A 432 -6.85 18.01 -30.00
N ALA A 433 -6.60 19.30 -30.08
CA ALA A 433 -6.71 20.08 -31.29
C ALA A 433 -5.52 21.03 -31.45
N LEU A 434 -5.12 21.28 -32.70
CA LEU A 434 -4.12 22.30 -32.98
C LEU A 434 -4.72 23.69 -32.87
N LEU A 435 -3.92 24.66 -32.43
CA LEU A 435 -4.37 26.05 -32.36
C LEU A 435 -4.87 26.60 -33.71
N SER A 436 -4.34 26.09 -34.83
CA SER A 436 -4.80 26.41 -36.19
C SER A 436 -6.24 25.96 -36.48
N GLU A 437 -6.71 24.91 -35.81
CA GLU A 437 -8.04 24.32 -35.98
C GLU A 437 -9.06 24.90 -34.99
N PHE A 438 -8.58 25.71 -34.04
CA PHE A 438 -9.30 26.11 -32.84
C PHE A 438 -10.63 26.84 -33.12
N LYS A 439 -10.69 27.65 -34.20
CA LYS A 439 -11.90 28.38 -34.59
C LYS A 439 -13.03 27.48 -35.11
N ASN A 440 -12.70 26.27 -35.56
CA ASN A 440 -13.65 25.33 -36.15
C ASN A 440 -14.21 24.32 -35.14
N ILE A 441 -13.78 24.40 -33.88
CA ILE A 441 -14.20 23.46 -32.83
C ILE A 441 -15.56 23.86 -32.28
N ASN A 442 -16.43 22.88 -32.11
CA ASN A 442 -17.67 23.06 -31.39
C ASN A 442 -17.45 22.94 -29.87
N PHE A 443 -17.39 24.07 -29.18
CA PHE A 443 -17.15 24.11 -27.72
C PHE A 443 -18.25 23.46 -26.90
N SER A 444 -19.47 23.26 -27.44
CA SER A 444 -20.55 22.58 -26.70
C SER A 444 -20.25 21.11 -26.42
N ASP A 445 -19.29 20.52 -27.11
CA ASP A 445 -18.93 19.11 -27.00
C ASP A 445 -17.99 18.84 -25.80
N PHE A 446 -17.55 19.89 -25.11
CA PHE A 446 -16.56 19.86 -24.05
C PHE A 446 -17.05 20.63 -22.81
N ASP A 447 -16.64 20.16 -21.64
CA ASP A 447 -16.91 20.84 -20.36
C ASP A 447 -15.74 21.76 -19.98
N PHE A 448 -14.51 21.29 -20.24
CA PHE A 448 -13.29 21.97 -19.82
C PHE A 448 -12.31 22.17 -20.97
N LEU A 449 -11.43 23.16 -20.83
CA LEU A 449 -10.39 23.51 -21.79
C LEU A 449 -9.05 23.78 -21.11
N VAL A 450 -7.95 23.40 -21.75
CA VAL A 450 -6.58 23.74 -21.33
C VAL A 450 -5.68 24.00 -22.54
N TYR A 451 -4.68 24.87 -22.38
CA TYR A 451 -3.70 25.20 -23.41
C TYR A 451 -2.35 24.54 -23.14
N PHE A 452 -1.78 23.89 -24.15
CA PHE A 452 -0.44 23.33 -24.11
C PHE A 452 0.53 24.20 -24.91
N ASN A 453 1.67 24.51 -24.30
CA ASN A 453 2.75 25.25 -24.93
C ASN A 453 4.07 24.48 -24.88
N ASP A 454 4.87 24.60 -25.94
CA ASP A 454 6.14 23.88 -26.07
C ASP A 454 7.24 24.35 -25.09
N ASN A 455 7.07 25.47 -24.39
CA ASN A 455 7.99 25.91 -23.32
C ASN A 455 7.81 25.10 -22.03
N TYR A 456 6.65 24.46 -21.87
CA TYR A 456 6.32 23.64 -20.71
C TYR A 456 6.54 22.15 -21.00
N PHE A 457 6.87 21.44 -19.93
CA PHE A 457 6.79 20.00 -19.85
C PHE A 457 5.61 19.63 -18.95
N TYR A 458 4.62 18.96 -19.53
CA TYR A 458 3.45 18.43 -18.83
C TYR A 458 3.64 16.93 -18.58
N GLU A 459 3.62 16.53 -17.31
CA GLU A 459 3.69 15.12 -16.91
C GLU A 459 2.30 14.46 -17.02
N GLU A 460 2.24 13.15 -16.75
CA GLU A 460 1.08 12.30 -17.03
C GLU A 460 -0.19 12.72 -16.29
N TYR A 461 -0.10 13.24 -15.05
CA TYR A 461 -1.27 13.51 -14.22
C TYR A 461 -1.75 14.97 -14.26
N TYR A 462 -1.16 15.79 -15.15
CA TYR A 462 -1.45 17.23 -15.23
C TYR A 462 -2.94 17.54 -15.41
N LEU A 463 -3.62 16.87 -16.34
CA LEU A 463 -5.07 17.06 -16.55
C LEU A 463 -5.91 16.59 -15.36
N GLU A 464 -5.57 15.44 -14.76
CA GLU A 464 -6.34 14.88 -13.66
C GLU A 464 -6.26 15.73 -12.40
N ASP A 465 -5.09 16.27 -12.09
CA ASP A 465 -4.91 17.16 -10.93
C ASP A 465 -5.75 18.44 -11.08
N LEU A 466 -5.75 19.04 -12.27
CA LEU A 466 -6.57 20.22 -12.57
C LEU A 466 -8.07 19.90 -12.47
N LEU A 467 -8.51 18.77 -13.02
CA LEU A 467 -9.90 18.31 -12.91
C LEU A 467 -10.30 18.04 -11.47
N ASN A 468 -9.42 17.47 -10.66
CA ASN A 468 -9.66 17.22 -9.24
C ASN A 468 -9.92 18.53 -8.48
N GLY A 469 -9.27 19.64 -8.86
CA GLY A 469 -9.60 20.97 -8.37
C GLY A 469 -11.08 21.33 -8.48
N PHE A 470 -11.72 21.00 -9.61
CA PHE A 470 -13.15 21.25 -9.83
C PHE A 470 -14.08 20.27 -9.10
N LYS A 471 -13.57 19.14 -8.60
CA LYS A 471 -14.39 18.17 -7.83
C LYS A 471 -14.76 18.72 -6.46
N TYR A 472 -13.85 19.44 -5.82
CA TYR A 472 -14.07 20.03 -4.50
C TYR A 472 -14.21 21.57 -4.52
N THR A 473 -14.18 22.21 -5.70
CA THR A 473 -14.49 23.65 -5.84
C THR A 473 -15.51 23.92 -6.95
N ASN A 474 -16.36 24.91 -6.72
CA ASN A 474 -17.21 25.54 -7.69
C ASN A 474 -16.51 26.78 -8.29
N SER A 475 -15.41 26.55 -9.00
CA SER A 475 -14.60 27.58 -9.64
C SER A 475 -14.81 27.61 -11.16
N ASP A 476 -14.57 28.77 -11.78
CA ASP A 476 -14.60 28.95 -13.23
C ASP A 476 -13.29 28.47 -13.86
N PHE A 477 -12.17 28.57 -13.13
CA PHE A 477 -10.89 28.01 -13.54
C PHE A 477 -10.12 27.37 -12.38
N VAL A 478 -9.24 26.43 -12.71
CA VAL A 478 -8.27 25.83 -11.78
C VAL A 478 -6.87 26.01 -12.37
N ALA A 479 -5.92 26.48 -11.58
CA ALA A 479 -4.55 26.74 -12.02
C ALA A 479 -3.51 26.00 -11.17
N LYS A 480 -2.38 25.63 -11.78
CA LYS A 480 -1.18 25.17 -11.08
C LYS A 480 -0.32 26.37 -10.66
N ASN A 481 0.33 26.25 -9.50
CA ASN A 481 1.15 27.30 -8.90
C ASN A 481 2.60 27.29 -9.40
N ASP A 482 3.37 28.32 -9.06
CA ASP A 482 4.82 28.34 -9.18
C ASP A 482 5.50 27.71 -7.96
N LYS A 483 6.66 27.07 -8.18
CA LYS A 483 7.40 26.30 -7.17
C LYS A 483 7.73 27.08 -5.88
N ASN A 484 7.91 28.40 -5.99
CA ASN A 484 8.33 29.26 -4.88
C ASN A 484 7.18 29.81 -4.03
N ASP A 485 5.92 29.59 -4.42
CA ASP A 485 4.78 30.29 -3.82
C ASP A 485 3.83 29.33 -3.08
N ALA A 486 4.38 28.43 -2.26
CA ALA A 486 3.60 27.37 -1.58
C ALA A 486 2.33 27.90 -0.86
N ILE A 487 2.39 29.14 -0.35
CA ILE A 487 1.28 29.86 0.32
C ILE A 487 0.04 29.97 -0.57
N LYS A 488 0.18 30.07 -1.89
CA LYS A 488 -0.96 30.13 -2.82
C LYS A 488 -1.55 28.76 -3.18
N SER A 489 -0.91 27.65 -2.80
CA SER A 489 -1.41 26.32 -3.20
C SER A 489 -2.66 25.96 -2.39
N PHE A 490 -3.64 25.36 -3.04
CA PHE A 490 -4.94 24.99 -2.46
C PHE A 490 -5.76 26.17 -1.91
N SER A 491 -5.67 27.32 -2.57
CA SER A 491 -6.35 28.56 -2.18
C SER A 491 -7.23 29.11 -3.32
N TYR A 492 -8.23 29.91 -2.97
CA TYR A 492 -9.04 30.62 -3.96
C TYR A 492 -8.29 31.82 -4.52
N ILE A 493 -8.40 32.02 -5.84
CA ILE A 493 -7.76 33.11 -6.58
C ILE A 493 -8.77 33.76 -7.52
N ASN A 494 -8.47 34.96 -8.00
CA ASN A 494 -9.33 35.74 -8.92
C ASN A 494 -8.56 36.23 -10.17
N GLU A 495 -7.29 35.84 -10.29
CA GLU A 495 -6.41 36.23 -11.40
C GLU A 495 -5.82 35.00 -12.08
N ILE A 496 -5.83 35.02 -13.41
CA ILE A 496 -5.20 34.00 -14.25
C ILE A 496 -3.80 34.51 -14.58
N THR A 497 -2.78 33.95 -13.93
CA THR A 497 -1.39 34.36 -14.09
C THR A 497 -0.74 33.73 -15.33
N ASP A 498 -1.07 32.48 -15.63
CA ASP A 498 -0.54 31.74 -16.77
C ASP A 498 -1.58 30.77 -17.36
N ILE A 499 -2.09 31.09 -18.54
CA ILE A 499 -3.08 30.28 -19.25
C ILE A 499 -2.58 28.87 -19.57
N TYR A 500 -1.26 28.66 -19.65
CA TYR A 500 -0.65 27.36 -19.95
C TYR A 500 -0.49 26.49 -18.71
N LYS A 501 -0.87 27.01 -17.54
CA LYS A 501 -0.97 26.29 -16.27
C LYS A 501 -2.42 26.20 -15.76
N THR A 502 -3.39 26.61 -16.57
CA THR A 502 -4.79 26.78 -16.14
C THR A 502 -5.76 25.96 -16.99
N MET A 503 -6.69 25.30 -16.32
CA MET A 503 -7.86 24.69 -16.93
C MET A 503 -9.10 25.56 -16.68
N PHE A 504 -9.94 25.68 -17.70
CA PHE A 504 -11.10 26.56 -17.73
C PHE A 504 -12.38 25.74 -17.88
N HIS A 505 -13.41 26.06 -17.09
CA HIS A 505 -14.77 25.58 -17.33
C HIS A 505 -15.39 26.41 -18.47
N ILE A 506 -15.59 25.79 -19.63
CA ILE A 506 -15.86 26.49 -20.90
C ILE A 506 -17.08 27.42 -20.81
N LYS A 507 -18.17 26.98 -20.16
CA LYS A 507 -19.42 27.77 -20.08
C LYS A 507 -19.30 29.01 -19.21
N SER A 508 -18.25 29.15 -18.41
CA SER A 508 -18.00 30.34 -17.59
C SER A 508 -17.39 31.51 -18.36
N PHE A 509 -16.91 31.28 -19.60
CA PHE A 509 -16.18 32.28 -20.38
C PHE A 509 -16.87 32.62 -21.70
N LEU A 510 -16.62 33.83 -22.19
CA LEU A 510 -17.01 34.22 -23.54
C LEU A 510 -16.18 33.45 -24.57
N LYS A 511 -16.81 33.06 -25.67
CA LYS A 511 -16.15 32.32 -26.75
C LYS A 511 -14.98 33.12 -27.34
N GLU A 512 -15.12 34.44 -27.44
CA GLU A 512 -14.08 35.34 -27.94
C GLU A 512 -12.85 35.37 -27.03
N ASP A 513 -13.05 35.33 -25.71
CA ASP A 513 -11.96 35.34 -24.72
C ASP A 513 -11.15 34.03 -24.79
N ILE A 514 -11.86 32.89 -24.90
CA ILE A 514 -11.24 31.58 -25.14
C ILE A 514 -10.44 31.62 -26.45
N ILE A 515 -11.03 32.02 -27.57
CA ILE A 515 -10.36 32.00 -28.89
C ILE A 515 -9.15 32.93 -28.93
N SER A 516 -9.28 34.13 -28.34
CA SER A 516 -8.20 35.13 -28.32
C SER A 516 -7.14 34.88 -27.24
N GLN A 517 -7.39 33.92 -26.33
CA GLN A 517 -6.57 33.64 -25.15
C GLN A 517 -6.37 34.86 -24.25
N ARG A 518 -7.37 35.73 -24.18
CA ARG A 518 -7.35 36.96 -23.38
C ARG A 518 -8.49 36.92 -22.39
N PHE A 519 -8.15 36.76 -21.12
CA PHE A 519 -9.11 36.70 -20.03
C PHE A 519 -9.03 37.96 -19.18
N LYS A 520 -10.18 38.50 -18.78
CA LYS A 520 -10.24 39.65 -17.88
C LYS A 520 -9.79 39.26 -16.47
N THR A 521 -8.89 40.05 -15.89
CA THR A 521 -8.47 39.89 -14.49
C THR A 521 -9.60 40.26 -13.55
N ASN A 522 -9.67 39.59 -12.40
CA ASN A 522 -10.66 39.85 -11.33
C ASN A 522 -12.14 39.68 -11.73
N ALA A 523 -12.42 39.06 -12.88
CA ALA A 523 -13.77 38.84 -13.38
C ALA A 523 -14.32 37.43 -13.10
N TYR A 524 -13.48 36.49 -12.66
CA TYR A 524 -13.80 35.07 -12.53
C TYR A 524 -13.32 34.52 -11.20
N ASN A 525 -14.04 33.52 -10.66
CA ASN A 525 -13.55 32.81 -9.48
C ASN A 525 -12.64 31.66 -9.90
N GLY A 526 -11.51 31.54 -9.22
CA GLY A 526 -10.49 30.56 -9.54
C GLY A 526 -10.05 29.79 -8.31
N PHE A 527 -9.39 28.66 -8.56
CA PHE A 527 -8.72 27.90 -7.52
C PHE A 527 -7.30 27.56 -7.95
N CYS A 528 -6.35 27.74 -7.05
CA CYS A 528 -4.96 27.38 -7.26
C CYS A 528 -4.68 26.05 -6.58
N ILE A 529 -4.09 25.09 -7.30
CA ILE A 529 -3.57 23.84 -6.75
C ILE A 529 -2.04 23.89 -6.71
N ASP A 530 -1.40 22.75 -6.74
CA ASP A 530 0.03 22.58 -6.58
C ASP A 530 0.89 23.02 -7.78
N HIS A 531 2.21 22.92 -7.63
CA HIS A 531 3.18 23.22 -8.70
C HIS A 531 3.73 21.97 -9.43
N LEU A 532 3.28 20.77 -9.06
CA LEU A 532 3.72 19.50 -9.64
C LEU A 532 3.01 19.22 -10.97
N GLU A 533 3.50 18.20 -11.68
CA GLU A 533 3.04 17.77 -13.02
C GLU A 533 3.23 18.80 -14.16
N VAL A 534 3.80 19.98 -13.88
CA VAL A 534 4.17 20.97 -14.89
C VAL A 534 5.50 21.64 -14.54
N SER A 535 6.38 21.81 -15.53
CA SER A 535 7.67 22.47 -15.34
C SER A 535 8.11 23.21 -16.60
N LEU A 536 8.97 24.23 -16.46
CA LEU A 536 9.62 24.83 -17.61
C LEU A 536 10.70 23.89 -18.14
N LYS A 537 10.78 23.71 -19.46
CA LYS A 537 11.77 22.79 -20.05
C LYS A 537 13.22 23.09 -19.66
N LYS A 538 13.57 24.37 -19.48
CA LYS A 538 14.91 24.79 -19.04
C LYS A 538 15.29 24.29 -17.64
N ASP A 539 14.30 24.01 -16.80
CA ASP A 539 14.50 23.57 -15.41
C ASP A 539 14.68 22.05 -15.32
N LYS A 540 14.34 21.32 -16.39
CA LYS A 540 14.52 19.86 -16.50
C LYS A 540 15.94 19.53 -16.98
N LYS A 541 16.96 20.01 -16.29
CA LYS A 541 18.31 19.44 -16.43
C LYS A 541 18.35 18.13 -15.65
N LEU A 542 18.57 17.02 -16.34
CA LEU A 542 18.94 15.75 -15.71
C LEU A 542 20.17 16.05 -14.85
N LYS A 543 20.08 15.80 -13.54
CA LYS A 543 21.27 15.79 -12.70
C LYS A 543 22.03 14.54 -13.09
N GLU A 544 23.05 14.67 -13.93
CA GLU A 544 24.05 13.61 -14.05
C GLU A 544 24.78 13.54 -12.71
N SER A 545 24.55 12.46 -11.95
CA SER A 545 25.40 12.14 -10.81
C SER A 545 26.74 11.64 -11.34
N ASN A 546 27.82 12.36 -11.00
CA ASN A 546 29.19 11.90 -11.22
C ASN A 546 29.62 10.86 -10.16
N GLU A 547 28.69 10.37 -9.34
CA GLU A 547 28.97 9.37 -8.31
C GLU A 547 29.10 7.97 -8.94
N LEU A 548 30.19 7.30 -8.60
CA LEU A 548 30.43 5.92 -8.99
C LEU A 548 29.35 5.02 -8.41
N LYS A 549 28.66 4.26 -9.27
CA LYS A 549 27.68 3.25 -8.84
C LYS A 549 28.42 2.02 -8.29
N GLU A 550 27.96 1.53 -7.15
CA GLU A 550 28.59 0.42 -6.41
C GLU A 550 27.72 -0.85 -6.35
N LEU A 551 26.40 -0.71 -6.52
CA LEU A 551 25.44 -1.81 -6.42
C LEU A 551 24.40 -1.75 -7.55
N SER A 552 24.27 -2.82 -8.33
CA SER A 552 23.17 -2.95 -9.29
C SER A 552 21.97 -3.62 -8.62
N VAL A 553 20.83 -2.92 -8.56
CA VAL A 553 19.57 -3.43 -8.03
C VAL A 553 18.66 -3.78 -9.20
N ILE A 554 18.41 -5.07 -9.41
CA ILE A 554 17.61 -5.57 -10.53
C ILE A 554 16.14 -5.67 -10.14
N VAL A 555 15.27 -4.94 -10.84
CA VAL A 555 13.84 -4.85 -10.55
C VAL A 555 13.03 -5.38 -11.75
N PRO A 556 12.48 -6.61 -11.66
CA PRO A 556 11.65 -7.18 -12.72
C PRO A 556 10.23 -6.63 -12.67
N ILE A 557 9.74 -6.03 -13.76
CA ILE A 557 8.46 -5.32 -13.79
C ILE A 557 7.49 -6.03 -14.73
N TYR A 558 6.26 -6.26 -14.28
CA TYR A 558 5.15 -6.69 -15.13
C TYR A 558 3.82 -6.31 -14.48
N ASN A 559 3.09 -5.40 -15.09
CA ASN A 559 1.76 -4.96 -14.67
C ASN A 559 1.59 -4.61 -13.18
N ASN A 560 2.56 -3.89 -12.60
CA ASN A 560 2.59 -3.60 -11.16
C ASN A 560 3.14 -2.20 -10.83
N GLY A 561 2.86 -1.21 -11.69
CA GLY A 561 3.41 0.15 -11.61
C GLY A 561 3.24 0.84 -10.25
N LYS A 562 2.03 0.81 -9.65
CA LYS A 562 1.82 1.46 -8.34
C LYS A 562 2.70 0.87 -7.24
N PHE A 563 2.87 -0.44 -7.22
CA PHE A 563 3.75 -1.09 -6.27
C PHE A 563 5.22 -0.73 -6.55
N LEU A 564 5.63 -0.75 -7.83
CA LEU A 564 6.97 -0.32 -8.23
C LEU A 564 7.31 1.07 -7.67
N GLU A 565 6.42 2.05 -7.87
CA GLU A 565 6.63 3.43 -7.42
C GLU A 565 6.62 3.52 -5.89
N TYR A 566 5.53 3.11 -5.25
CA TYR A 566 5.26 3.44 -3.85
C TYR A 566 5.79 2.44 -2.83
N LYS A 567 6.15 1.22 -3.26
CA LYS A 567 6.76 0.20 -2.40
C LYS A 567 8.23 0.03 -2.73
N CYS A 568 8.53 -0.58 -3.87
CA CYS A 568 9.89 -0.93 -4.25
C CYS A 568 10.79 0.31 -4.35
N PHE A 569 10.45 1.27 -5.20
CA PHE A 569 11.32 2.41 -5.48
C PHE A 569 11.43 3.39 -4.32
N GLU A 570 10.32 3.73 -3.64
CA GLU A 570 10.38 4.52 -2.40
C GLU A 570 11.22 3.81 -1.32
N SER A 571 11.22 2.49 -1.24
CA SER A 571 12.09 1.77 -0.28
C SER A 571 13.58 1.92 -0.58
N LEU A 572 13.95 1.91 -1.88
CA LEU A 572 15.33 2.16 -2.30
C LEU A 572 15.77 3.60 -1.99
N LYS A 573 14.87 4.58 -2.20
CA LYS A 573 15.14 6.00 -1.90
C LYS A 573 15.43 6.28 -0.42
N ARG A 574 14.93 5.44 0.49
CA ARG A 574 15.22 5.56 1.93
C ARG A 574 16.63 5.15 2.32
N SER A 575 17.37 4.47 1.44
CA SER A 575 18.74 4.06 1.74
C SER A 575 19.74 5.20 1.54
N SER A 576 20.69 5.32 2.47
CA SER A 576 21.83 6.25 2.40
C SER A 576 22.72 6.04 1.18
N ILE A 577 22.66 4.86 0.55
CA ILE A 577 23.42 4.55 -0.67
C ILE A 577 22.58 4.67 -1.96
N PHE A 578 21.38 5.28 -1.94
CA PHE A 578 20.51 5.40 -3.12
C PHE A 578 21.23 5.95 -4.37
N ASN A 579 22.04 7.00 -4.20
CA ASN A 579 22.81 7.59 -5.31
C ASN A 579 23.95 6.68 -5.82
N LYS A 580 24.38 5.70 -5.02
CA LYS A 580 25.37 4.68 -5.39
C LYS A 580 24.74 3.42 -6.00
N MET A 581 23.40 3.35 -6.05
CA MET A 581 22.70 2.26 -6.73
C MET A 581 22.59 2.56 -8.22
N GLU A 582 22.83 1.55 -9.04
CA GLU A 582 22.32 1.46 -10.41
C GLU A 582 21.04 0.63 -10.37
N ILE A 583 19.89 1.24 -10.61
CA ILE A 583 18.59 0.57 -10.51
C ILE A 583 18.14 0.15 -11.91
N ILE A 584 18.07 -1.16 -12.14
CA ILE A 584 17.83 -1.73 -13.46
C ILE A 584 16.38 -2.20 -13.53
N PHE A 585 15.54 -1.35 -14.12
CA PHE A 585 14.16 -1.64 -14.42
C PHE A 585 14.09 -2.48 -15.68
N VAL A 586 13.60 -3.71 -15.55
CA VAL A 586 13.37 -4.60 -16.69
C VAL A 586 11.88 -4.90 -16.80
N ASP A 587 11.19 -4.16 -17.66
CA ASP A 587 9.79 -4.37 -17.98
C ASP A 587 9.64 -5.56 -18.92
N ASP A 588 8.94 -6.60 -18.44
CA ASP A 588 8.75 -7.88 -19.10
C ASP A 588 7.65 -7.86 -20.17
N GLY A 589 7.26 -6.67 -20.65
CA GLY A 589 6.18 -6.49 -21.61
C GLY A 589 4.85 -6.17 -20.95
N SER A 590 4.83 -5.18 -20.06
CA SER A 590 3.61 -4.73 -19.38
C SER A 590 2.54 -4.25 -20.38
N THR A 591 1.29 -4.57 -20.09
CA THR A 591 0.13 -4.29 -20.95
C THR A 591 -0.80 -3.24 -20.36
N ASP A 592 -0.73 -2.95 -19.06
CA ASP A 592 -1.51 -1.85 -18.49
C ASP A 592 -0.78 -0.51 -18.66
N ASN A 593 -1.56 0.50 -19.05
CA ASN A 593 -1.03 1.84 -19.30
C ASN A 593 -0.47 2.51 -18.05
N GLU A 594 -0.92 2.12 -16.85
CA GLU A 594 -0.46 2.74 -15.60
C GLU A 594 1.00 2.38 -15.33
N THR A 595 1.36 1.10 -15.44
CA THR A 595 2.73 0.60 -15.31
C THR A 595 3.65 1.24 -16.34
N LEU A 596 3.25 1.28 -17.61
CA LEU A 596 4.05 1.89 -18.67
C LEU A 596 4.32 3.38 -18.40
N LYS A 597 3.32 4.11 -17.90
CA LYS A 597 3.48 5.54 -17.55
C LYS A 597 4.42 5.72 -16.37
N ILE A 598 4.23 4.97 -15.30
CA ILE A 598 5.06 5.05 -14.09
C ILE A 598 6.52 4.72 -14.40
N VAL A 599 6.78 3.64 -15.13
CA VAL A 599 8.15 3.22 -15.49
C VAL A 599 8.86 4.31 -16.30
N ASN A 600 8.18 4.86 -17.33
CA ASN A 600 8.73 5.94 -18.14
C ASN A 600 8.93 7.23 -17.34
N ARG A 601 8.02 7.55 -16.41
CA ARG A 601 8.11 8.71 -15.53
C ARG A 601 9.32 8.61 -14.61
N LEU A 602 9.50 7.47 -13.93
CA LEU A 602 10.61 7.24 -13.02
C LEU A 602 11.94 7.30 -13.77
N PHE A 603 12.05 6.62 -14.92
CA PHE A 603 13.25 6.67 -15.77
C PHE A 603 13.62 8.11 -16.19
N ARG A 604 12.64 8.96 -16.52
CA ARG A 604 12.91 10.39 -16.84
C ARG A 604 13.30 11.22 -15.63
N SER A 605 12.89 10.81 -14.43
CA SER A 605 13.02 11.61 -13.20
C SER A 605 14.31 11.33 -12.44
N TYR A 606 14.94 10.17 -12.67
CA TYR A 606 16.08 9.68 -11.90
C TYR A 606 17.18 9.17 -12.83
N ASP A 607 18.39 9.69 -12.64
CA ASP A 607 19.57 9.39 -13.46
C ASP A 607 20.21 8.03 -13.13
N ASN A 608 19.90 7.48 -11.95
CA ASN A 608 20.39 6.20 -11.49
C ASN A 608 19.51 5.01 -11.96
N ILE A 609 18.52 5.25 -12.82
CA ILE A 609 17.65 4.22 -13.38
C ILE A 609 18.09 3.85 -14.81
N ILE A 610 18.23 2.56 -15.07
CA ILE A 610 18.37 1.98 -16.41
C ILE A 610 17.06 1.26 -16.73
N LEU A 611 16.47 1.59 -17.88
CA LEU A 611 15.23 0.96 -18.34
C LEU A 611 15.48 0.06 -19.55
N TYR A 612 15.04 -1.19 -19.45
CA TYR A 612 14.88 -2.10 -20.57
C TYR A 612 13.45 -2.60 -20.65
N THR A 613 12.84 -2.53 -21.83
CA THR A 613 11.48 -3.00 -22.08
C THR A 613 11.48 -4.10 -23.12
N PHE A 614 10.87 -5.23 -22.80
CA PHE A 614 10.49 -6.23 -23.79
C PHE A 614 9.24 -5.76 -24.53
N ASN A 615 9.28 -5.76 -25.86
CA ASN A 615 8.15 -5.34 -26.71
C ASN A 615 7.20 -6.49 -27.07
N ASP A 616 7.38 -7.66 -26.46
CA ASP A 616 6.47 -8.81 -26.56
C ASP A 616 5.58 -8.92 -25.31
N TYR A 617 4.83 -10.02 -25.18
CA TYR A 617 4.01 -10.25 -23.99
C TYR A 617 4.85 -10.77 -22.82
N GLY A 618 4.33 -10.57 -21.61
CA GLY A 618 4.84 -11.15 -20.36
C GLY A 618 5.36 -12.58 -20.50
N SER A 619 6.61 -12.82 -20.09
CA SER A 619 7.24 -14.16 -20.12
C SER A 619 6.59 -15.16 -19.15
N GLY A 620 5.72 -14.65 -18.28
CA GLY A 620 4.98 -15.40 -17.28
C GLY A 620 5.74 -15.61 -15.97
N SER A 621 6.93 -15.03 -15.78
CA SER A 621 7.68 -15.08 -14.52
C SER A 621 8.78 -14.03 -14.46
N ALA A 622 9.24 -13.69 -13.26
CA ALA A 622 10.35 -12.75 -13.08
C ALA A 622 11.74 -13.25 -13.56
N SER A 623 11.88 -14.51 -14.04
CA SER A 623 13.22 -15.02 -14.43
C SER A 623 13.79 -14.37 -15.69
N ARG A 624 13.01 -14.20 -16.77
CA ARG A 624 13.47 -13.50 -17.98
C ARG A 624 13.97 -12.08 -17.67
N PRO A 625 13.20 -11.22 -16.97
CA PRO A 625 13.67 -9.88 -16.63
C PRO A 625 14.85 -9.89 -15.66
N ARG A 626 14.93 -10.81 -14.68
CA ARG A 626 16.09 -10.92 -13.78
C ARG A 626 17.38 -11.35 -14.50
N ASN A 627 17.28 -12.32 -15.41
CA ASN A 627 18.41 -12.72 -16.26
C ASN A 627 18.89 -11.54 -17.10
N LYS A 628 17.95 -10.81 -17.72
CA LYS A 628 18.29 -9.63 -18.51
C LYS A 628 18.92 -8.52 -17.65
N GLY A 629 18.45 -8.34 -16.42
CA GLY A 629 19.04 -7.39 -15.48
C GLY A 629 20.51 -7.69 -15.16
N ILE A 630 20.88 -8.98 -15.01
CA ILE A 630 22.29 -9.37 -14.79
C ILE A 630 23.16 -9.05 -16.01
N GLU A 631 22.63 -9.21 -17.22
CA GLU A 631 23.35 -8.83 -18.45
C GLU A 631 23.61 -7.32 -18.52
N LEU A 632 22.65 -6.52 -18.05
CA LEU A 632 22.71 -5.05 -18.07
C LEU A 632 23.53 -4.47 -16.91
N ALA A 633 23.62 -5.16 -15.78
CA ALA A 633 24.31 -4.69 -14.59
C ALA A 633 25.77 -4.33 -14.86
N THR A 634 26.21 -3.16 -14.41
CA THR A 634 27.60 -2.71 -14.60
C THR A 634 28.43 -2.77 -13.31
N CYS A 635 27.79 -2.79 -12.14
CA CYS A 635 28.47 -2.86 -10.86
C CYS A 635 29.08 -4.25 -10.59
N GLU A 636 30.09 -4.27 -9.71
CA GLU A 636 30.70 -5.51 -9.21
C GLU A 636 29.71 -6.34 -8.36
N TYR A 637 28.80 -5.66 -7.66
CA TYR A 637 27.84 -6.27 -6.74
C TYR A 637 26.41 -6.12 -7.25
N VAL A 638 25.60 -7.15 -7.05
CA VAL A 638 24.20 -7.20 -7.52
C VAL A 638 23.24 -7.65 -6.42
N THR A 639 22.02 -7.15 -6.48
CA THR A 639 20.86 -7.64 -5.72
C THR A 639 19.59 -7.58 -6.58
N TYR A 640 18.48 -8.09 -6.05
CA TYR A 640 17.19 -8.13 -6.70
C TYR A 640 16.13 -7.53 -5.78
N LEU A 641 15.14 -6.84 -6.32
CA LEU A 641 13.99 -6.38 -5.54
C LEU A 641 12.73 -6.47 -6.41
N ASP A 642 11.69 -7.13 -5.91
CA ASP A 642 10.43 -7.22 -6.64
C ASP A 642 9.58 -5.95 -6.44
N PRO A 643 8.79 -5.51 -7.44
CA PRO A 643 7.99 -4.28 -7.37
C PRO A 643 7.05 -4.22 -6.17
N ASP A 644 6.52 -5.35 -5.73
CA ASP A 644 5.56 -5.47 -4.64
C ASP A 644 6.19 -5.71 -3.27
N ASN A 645 7.51 -5.53 -3.14
CA ASN A 645 8.27 -5.73 -1.91
C ASN A 645 9.09 -4.48 -1.55
N GLU A 646 9.69 -4.48 -0.36
CA GLU A 646 10.49 -3.35 0.13
C GLU A 646 11.87 -3.79 0.61
N ALA A 647 12.88 -2.98 0.32
CA ALA A 647 14.16 -3.00 1.01
C ALA A 647 14.05 -2.23 2.34
N ILE A 648 14.64 -2.77 3.40
CA ILE A 648 14.56 -2.16 4.74
C ILE A 648 15.70 -1.16 4.91
N ASN A 649 15.41 0.14 4.69
CA ASN A 649 16.31 1.26 4.97
C ASN A 649 17.75 0.99 4.48
N ASP A 650 18.73 1.02 5.39
CA ASP A 650 20.15 0.74 5.09
C ASP A 650 20.55 -0.75 5.12
N GLY A 651 19.56 -1.64 4.97
CA GLY A 651 19.79 -3.07 4.81
C GLY A 651 20.79 -3.38 3.71
N TYR A 652 20.59 -2.82 2.51
CA TYR A 652 21.53 -3.01 1.39
C TYR A 652 22.86 -2.29 1.61
N ALA A 653 22.88 -1.10 2.22
CA ALA A 653 24.13 -0.42 2.58
C ALA A 653 25.00 -1.30 3.49
N ARG A 654 24.38 -1.94 4.48
CA ARG A 654 25.05 -2.87 5.38
C ARG A 654 25.60 -4.09 4.65
N LEU A 655 24.79 -4.75 3.82
CA LEU A 655 25.25 -5.91 3.05
C LEU A 655 26.41 -5.54 2.11
N LEU A 656 26.37 -4.35 1.51
CA LEU A 656 27.40 -3.85 0.59
C LEU A 656 28.70 -3.55 1.34
N CYS A 657 28.62 -2.93 2.51
CA CYS A 657 29.77 -2.73 3.38
C CYS A 657 30.39 -4.08 3.79
N ASP A 658 29.55 -5.04 4.19
CA ASP A 658 30.00 -6.35 4.63
C ASP A 658 30.70 -7.13 3.51
N ILE A 659 30.18 -7.13 2.27
CA ILE A 659 30.82 -7.86 1.17
C ILE A 659 32.14 -7.21 0.76
N LYS A 660 32.22 -5.88 0.75
CA LYS A 660 33.44 -5.12 0.43
C LYS A 660 34.51 -5.22 1.51
N SER A 661 34.13 -5.51 2.76
CA SER A 661 35.08 -5.64 3.88
C SER A 661 36.05 -6.82 3.72
N ARG A 662 35.74 -7.77 2.83
CA ARG A 662 36.54 -8.97 2.65
C ARG A 662 36.43 -9.52 1.23
N GLU A 663 37.53 -9.44 0.50
CA GLU A 663 37.63 -9.88 -0.89
C GLU A 663 37.24 -11.35 -1.12
N SER A 664 37.42 -12.24 -0.14
CA SER A 664 37.03 -13.65 -0.29
C SER A 664 35.52 -13.91 -0.22
N LEU A 665 34.70 -12.93 0.20
CA LEU A 665 33.25 -13.09 0.25
C LEU A 665 32.65 -13.00 -1.16
N ASP A 666 31.81 -13.97 -1.50
CA ASP A 666 31.09 -13.98 -2.78
C ASP A 666 29.62 -13.60 -2.61
N VAL A 667 29.07 -13.81 -1.42
CA VAL A 667 27.66 -13.50 -1.08
C VAL A 667 27.56 -13.04 0.37
N VAL A 668 26.68 -12.07 0.64
CA VAL A 668 26.22 -11.71 1.99
C VAL A 668 24.71 -11.77 2.05
N VAL A 669 24.15 -12.44 3.06
CA VAL A 669 22.71 -12.73 3.17
C VAL A 669 22.18 -12.29 4.53
N GLY A 670 21.00 -11.67 4.57
CA GLY A 670 20.28 -11.35 5.81
C GLY A 670 18.96 -12.12 5.99
N ASN A 671 18.12 -11.59 6.87
CA ASN A 671 16.79 -12.12 7.21
C ASN A 671 15.68 -11.38 6.46
N ILE A 672 14.46 -11.90 6.51
CA ILE A 672 13.28 -11.25 5.90
C ILE A 672 12.11 -11.15 6.87
N SER A 673 11.36 -10.06 6.76
CA SER A 673 10.08 -9.84 7.42
C SER A 673 8.96 -10.24 6.46
N ARG A 674 8.16 -11.25 6.80
CA ARG A 674 7.03 -11.68 5.96
C ARG A 674 5.70 -11.27 6.58
N TYR A 675 4.89 -10.56 5.81
CA TYR A 675 3.50 -10.25 6.14
C TYR A 675 2.55 -11.12 5.31
N ASP A 676 1.51 -11.68 5.93
CA ASP A 676 0.49 -12.47 5.25
C ASP A 676 -0.93 -11.98 5.52
N SER A 677 -1.92 -12.66 4.96
CA SER A 677 -3.33 -12.26 5.04
C SER A 677 -3.89 -12.33 6.47
N SER A 678 -3.20 -12.92 7.44
CA SER A 678 -3.66 -12.99 8.83
C SER A 678 -3.19 -11.81 9.68
N LEU A 679 -2.72 -10.71 9.06
CA LEU A 679 -2.15 -9.53 9.73
C LEU A 679 -0.91 -9.83 10.59
N ASN A 680 -0.34 -11.04 10.48
CA ASN A 680 0.78 -11.47 11.30
C ASN A 680 2.10 -11.22 10.56
N LYS A 681 3.04 -10.59 11.25
CA LYS A 681 4.46 -10.59 10.86
C LYS A 681 5.09 -11.93 11.26
N LYS A 682 5.82 -12.53 10.32
CA LYS A 682 6.66 -13.71 10.56
C LYS A 682 8.08 -13.40 10.11
N GLU A 683 9.02 -13.50 11.02
CA GLU A 683 10.44 -13.38 10.68
C GLU A 683 10.95 -14.71 10.12
N ILE A 684 11.59 -14.65 8.95
CA ILE A 684 12.33 -15.78 8.41
C ILE A 684 13.81 -15.52 8.70
N ASN A 685 14.23 -16.03 9.85
CA ASN A 685 15.57 -15.84 10.38
C ASN A 685 16.55 -16.90 9.83
N TYR A 686 17.15 -16.59 8.68
CA TYR A 686 18.15 -17.43 8.03
C TYR A 686 19.47 -17.46 8.82
N TYR A 687 19.82 -16.35 9.49
CA TYR A 687 20.97 -16.29 10.40
C TYR A 687 20.91 -17.41 11.45
N ASN A 688 19.81 -17.53 12.18
CA ASN A 688 19.64 -18.59 13.19
C ASN A 688 19.70 -19.99 12.60
N THR A 689 19.22 -20.18 11.36
CA THR A 689 19.33 -21.46 10.67
C THR A 689 20.79 -21.83 10.43
N ALA A 690 21.58 -20.90 9.90
CA ALA A 690 22.97 -21.17 9.55
C ALA A 690 23.91 -21.15 10.76
N PHE A 691 23.71 -20.23 11.71
CA PHE A 691 24.53 -20.11 12.92
C PHE A 691 24.41 -21.36 13.81
N LYS A 692 23.23 -21.97 13.91
CA LYS A 692 23.06 -23.27 14.61
C LYS A 692 23.89 -24.40 14.02
N ILE A 693 24.21 -24.33 12.73
CA ILE A 693 24.97 -25.36 12.00
C ILE A 693 26.47 -25.06 12.03
N THR A 694 26.83 -23.80 11.81
CA THR A 694 28.21 -23.36 11.54
C THR A 694 28.89 -22.75 12.75
N HIS A 695 28.13 -22.24 13.72
CA HIS A 695 28.60 -21.49 14.89
C HIS A 695 29.43 -20.25 14.52
N SER A 696 29.24 -19.73 13.30
CA SER A 696 29.89 -18.54 12.77
C SER A 696 28.94 -17.82 11.81
N ASP A 697 29.08 -16.51 11.70
CA ASP A 697 28.45 -15.67 10.69
C ASP A 697 29.16 -15.78 9.32
N ILE A 698 30.38 -16.32 9.31
CA ILE A 698 31.19 -16.53 8.11
C ILE A 698 31.27 -18.03 7.78
N VAL A 699 30.85 -18.38 6.58
CA VAL A 699 30.72 -19.75 6.10
C VAL A 699 31.67 -19.99 4.93
N ARG A 700 32.79 -20.66 5.20
CA ARG A 700 33.83 -21.01 4.20
C ARG A 700 33.47 -22.19 3.27
N ASN A 701 32.34 -22.85 3.51
CA ASN A 701 31.84 -23.91 2.63
C ASN A 701 30.30 -23.82 2.56
N PRO A 702 29.76 -22.90 1.75
CA PRO A 702 28.32 -22.69 1.64
C PRO A 702 27.55 -23.91 1.11
N LYS A 703 28.18 -24.74 0.25
CA LYS A 703 27.61 -26.03 -0.19
C LYS A 703 27.33 -26.97 0.98
N GLU A 704 28.26 -27.10 1.93
CA GLU A 704 28.06 -27.93 3.12
C GLU A 704 27.00 -27.36 4.08
N LEU A 705 26.89 -26.04 4.19
CA LEU A 705 25.77 -25.41 4.89
C LEU A 705 24.44 -25.78 4.21
N LEU A 706 24.37 -25.70 2.88
CA LEU A 706 23.16 -26.05 2.13
C LEU A 706 22.75 -27.50 2.38
N LYS A 707 23.71 -28.45 2.41
CA LYS A 707 23.44 -29.86 2.78
C LYS A 707 22.92 -29.99 4.21
N LYS A 708 23.66 -29.47 5.20
CA LYS A 708 23.34 -29.61 6.63
C LYS A 708 22.04 -28.91 7.03
N SER A 709 21.65 -27.88 6.29
CA SER A 709 20.39 -27.16 6.49
C SER A 709 19.19 -27.82 5.79
N ASN A 710 19.35 -29.00 5.18
CA ASN A 710 18.33 -29.68 4.37
C ASN A 710 17.85 -28.83 3.19
N LEU A 711 18.79 -28.21 2.48
CA LEU A 711 18.57 -27.38 1.30
C LEU A 711 17.66 -26.16 1.58
N LYS A 712 17.71 -25.62 2.80
CA LYS A 712 17.01 -24.37 3.13
C LYS A 712 17.61 -23.20 2.35
N VAL A 713 16.75 -22.31 1.91
CA VAL A 713 17.11 -21.15 1.09
C VAL A 713 16.71 -19.86 1.79
N GLN A 714 17.29 -18.75 1.34
CA GLN A 714 16.82 -17.40 1.63
C GLN A 714 16.35 -16.74 0.32
N SER A 715 15.52 -15.72 0.44
CA SER A 715 15.16 -14.82 -0.64
C SER A 715 16.40 -14.18 -1.26
N ILE A 716 16.44 -14.17 -2.60
CA ILE A 716 17.45 -13.44 -3.37
C ILE A 716 17.35 -11.92 -3.22
N GLN A 717 16.25 -11.43 -2.61
CA GLN A 717 16.05 -10.01 -2.31
C GLN A 717 16.66 -9.59 -0.98
N ALA A 718 17.12 -10.54 -0.16
CA ALA A 718 17.78 -10.31 1.12
C ALA A 718 19.30 -10.59 1.04
N LEU A 719 19.89 -10.50 -0.15
CA LEU A 719 21.32 -10.76 -0.35
C LEU A 719 21.98 -9.71 -1.25
N ILE A 720 23.30 -9.61 -1.15
CA ILE A 720 24.17 -9.03 -2.17
C ILE A 720 25.16 -10.11 -2.59
N ALA A 721 25.37 -10.27 -3.89
CA ALA A 721 26.32 -11.21 -4.46
C ALA A 721 27.29 -10.49 -5.39
N LYS A 722 28.50 -11.03 -5.55
CA LYS A 722 29.38 -10.64 -6.66
C LYS A 722 28.75 -11.03 -7.99
N LYS A 723 28.79 -10.13 -8.96
CA LYS A 723 28.33 -10.38 -10.33
C LYS A 723 29.17 -11.49 -11.00
N SER A 724 30.47 -11.54 -10.72
CA SER A 724 31.38 -12.57 -11.26
C SER A 724 30.96 -13.99 -10.85
N LEU A 725 30.49 -14.20 -9.61
CA LEU A 725 29.95 -15.49 -9.18
C LEU A 725 28.84 -16.00 -10.11
N ILE A 726 27.98 -15.12 -10.60
CA ILE A 726 26.86 -15.45 -11.48
C ILE A 726 27.36 -15.63 -12.93
N THR A 727 28.13 -14.67 -13.43
CA THR A 727 28.55 -14.60 -14.84
C THR A 727 29.60 -15.65 -15.19
N ASP A 728 30.63 -15.85 -14.36
CA ASP A 728 31.71 -16.81 -14.61
C ASP A 728 31.21 -18.26 -14.54
N ASN A 729 30.16 -18.51 -13.75
CA ASN A 729 29.51 -19.82 -13.64
C ASN A 729 28.29 -19.98 -14.57
N ASN A 730 27.99 -18.97 -15.40
CA ASN A 730 26.85 -18.94 -16.32
C ASN A 730 25.51 -19.31 -15.65
N LEU A 731 25.27 -18.80 -14.44
CA LEU A 731 24.06 -19.08 -13.68
C LEU A 731 22.90 -18.27 -14.25
N LYS A 732 21.80 -18.94 -14.58
CA LYS A 732 20.57 -18.33 -15.11
C LYS A 732 19.35 -18.88 -14.43
N MET A 733 18.43 -18.01 -14.08
CA MET A 733 17.12 -18.40 -13.58
C MET A 733 16.32 -19.06 -14.69
N VAL A 734 15.68 -20.20 -14.39
CA VAL A 734 14.89 -20.95 -15.39
C VAL A 734 13.74 -20.07 -15.89
N GLU A 735 13.75 -19.77 -17.19
CA GLU A 735 12.76 -18.87 -17.80
C GLU A 735 11.35 -19.46 -17.78
N SER A 736 10.37 -18.57 -17.56
CA SER A 736 8.94 -18.92 -17.47
C SER A 736 8.63 -19.98 -16.40
N ALA A 737 9.43 -20.06 -15.32
CA ALA A 737 9.28 -21.04 -14.25
C ALA A 737 8.97 -20.38 -12.90
N ALA A 738 8.24 -21.10 -12.05
CA ALA A 738 7.93 -20.69 -10.68
C ALA A 738 8.87 -21.42 -9.71
N GLY A 739 9.28 -20.76 -8.62
CA GLY A 739 10.31 -21.30 -7.71
C GLY A 739 11.73 -21.31 -8.30
N GLN A 740 11.95 -20.55 -9.38
CA GLN A 740 13.24 -20.36 -10.04
C GLN A 740 14.27 -19.74 -9.09
N ASP A 741 13.84 -18.85 -8.20
CA ASP A 741 14.66 -18.11 -7.23
C ASP A 741 15.25 -19.05 -6.17
N THR A 742 14.45 -20.02 -5.74
CA THR A 742 14.87 -21.08 -4.82
C THR A 742 15.94 -21.97 -5.44
N LEU A 743 15.85 -22.28 -6.74
CA LEU A 743 16.90 -23.04 -7.44
C LEU A 743 18.16 -22.17 -7.60
N PHE A 744 18.00 -20.92 -8.05
CA PHE A 744 19.09 -19.99 -8.24
C PHE A 744 19.89 -19.72 -6.96
N PHE A 745 19.22 -19.57 -5.81
CA PHE A 745 19.91 -19.44 -4.52
C PHE A 745 20.74 -20.68 -4.17
N GLN A 746 20.24 -21.89 -4.50
CA GLN A 746 20.99 -23.13 -4.29
C GLN A 746 22.22 -23.20 -5.19
N GLU A 747 22.08 -22.77 -6.45
CA GLU A 747 23.19 -22.67 -7.40
C GLU A 747 24.25 -21.67 -6.89
N LEU A 748 23.85 -20.48 -6.43
CA LEU A 748 24.77 -19.51 -5.81
C LEU A 748 25.59 -20.13 -4.68
N LEU A 749 24.96 -20.83 -3.73
CA LEU A 749 25.66 -21.43 -2.60
C LEU A 749 26.56 -22.60 -2.98
N VAL A 750 26.26 -23.31 -4.07
CA VAL A 750 27.12 -24.40 -4.54
C VAL A 750 28.41 -23.87 -5.18
N HIS A 751 28.35 -22.69 -5.81
CA HIS A 751 29.47 -22.07 -6.50
C HIS A 751 30.24 -21.04 -5.66
N ALA A 752 29.65 -20.52 -4.58
CA ALA A 752 30.30 -19.56 -3.69
C ALA A 752 31.40 -20.22 -2.85
N ASN A 753 32.54 -19.54 -2.70
CA ASN A 753 33.63 -19.95 -1.83
C ASN A 753 33.33 -19.58 -0.37
N GLU A 754 32.86 -18.34 -0.16
CA GLU A 754 32.57 -17.82 1.17
C GLU A 754 31.29 -16.99 1.20
N LEU A 755 30.48 -17.25 2.23
CA LEU A 755 29.21 -16.58 2.50
C LEU A 755 29.30 -15.91 3.87
N LYS A 756 28.85 -14.65 3.98
CA LYS A 756 28.57 -14.03 5.27
C LYS A 756 27.05 -13.95 5.51
N ILE A 757 26.63 -14.18 6.75
CA ILE A 757 25.21 -14.18 7.13
C ILE A 757 25.03 -13.19 8.25
N VAL A 758 24.18 -12.19 8.04
CA VAL A 758 23.93 -11.11 8.99
C VAL A 758 22.62 -11.35 9.73
N ASN A 759 22.61 -11.12 11.05
CA ASN A 759 21.39 -11.21 11.85
C ASN A 759 20.57 -9.92 11.77
N MET A 760 20.10 -9.58 10.57
CA MET A 760 19.37 -8.34 10.31
C MET A 760 18.32 -8.56 9.24
N ASN A 761 17.11 -8.03 9.43
CA ASN A 761 16.08 -8.05 8.39
C ASN A 761 16.46 -7.05 7.29
N ILE A 762 16.50 -7.52 6.04
CA ILE A 762 16.92 -6.72 4.87
C ILE A 762 15.74 -6.41 3.96
N HIS A 763 14.74 -7.28 3.95
CA HIS A 763 13.66 -7.27 2.97
C HIS A 763 12.31 -7.55 3.63
N VAL A 764 11.28 -6.84 3.18
CA VAL A 764 9.89 -7.08 3.54
C VAL A 764 9.17 -7.78 2.39
N TYR A 765 8.58 -8.94 2.70
CA TYR A 765 7.78 -9.73 1.78
C TYR A 765 6.29 -9.65 2.11
N TYR A 766 5.50 -9.09 1.20
CA TYR A 766 4.04 -9.02 1.30
C TYR A 766 3.40 -10.20 0.56
N ALA A 767 2.96 -11.23 1.29
CA ALA A 767 2.41 -12.45 0.68
C ALA A 767 0.96 -12.29 0.16
N ALA A 768 0.25 -11.24 0.58
CA ALA A 768 -1.17 -11.01 0.27
C ALA A 768 -1.37 -9.93 -0.80
N VAL A 769 -0.47 -9.87 -1.79
CA VAL A 769 -0.60 -8.98 -2.94
C VAL A 769 -1.53 -9.62 -3.98
N ASP A 770 -2.51 -8.84 -4.43
CA ASP A 770 -3.44 -9.24 -5.49
C ASP A 770 -2.66 -9.44 -6.81
N ASN A 771 -3.09 -10.36 -7.67
CA ASN A 771 -2.42 -10.73 -8.94
C ASN A 771 -1.02 -11.40 -8.83
N SER A 772 -0.50 -11.68 -7.63
CA SER A 772 0.76 -12.44 -7.49
C SER A 772 0.67 -13.83 -8.15
N VAL A 773 1.76 -14.24 -8.82
CA VAL A 773 1.88 -15.53 -9.53
C VAL A 773 1.62 -16.72 -8.60
N THR A 774 1.92 -16.60 -7.31
CA THR A 774 1.68 -17.66 -6.32
C THR A 774 0.27 -17.69 -5.76
N ASN A 775 -0.51 -16.64 -5.98
CA ASN A 775 -1.88 -16.48 -5.48
C ASN A 775 -2.93 -16.90 -6.53
N THR A 776 -2.60 -16.83 -7.81
CA THR A 776 -3.46 -17.33 -8.91
C THR A 776 -3.12 -18.78 -9.26
N VAL A 777 -3.92 -19.74 -8.77
CA VAL A 777 -3.72 -21.18 -9.06
C VAL A 777 -4.53 -21.60 -10.28
N SER A 778 -3.83 -21.98 -11.35
CA SER A 778 -4.38 -22.54 -12.60
C SER A 778 -3.53 -23.72 -13.07
N SER A 779 -3.89 -24.40 -14.16
CA SER A 779 -3.03 -25.43 -14.75
C SER A 779 -1.63 -24.90 -15.10
N ASN A 780 -1.54 -23.62 -15.48
CA ASN A 780 -0.28 -22.93 -15.75
C ASN A 780 0.64 -22.84 -14.52
N PHE A 781 0.10 -22.76 -13.30
CA PHE A 781 0.90 -22.80 -12.07
C PHE A 781 1.75 -24.07 -12.02
N TYR A 782 1.15 -25.24 -12.24
CA TYR A 782 1.87 -26.52 -12.24
C TYR A 782 2.81 -26.65 -13.44
N LYS A 783 2.45 -26.12 -14.63
CA LYS A 783 3.37 -26.09 -15.80
C LYS A 783 4.67 -25.36 -15.47
N LYS A 784 4.58 -24.21 -14.79
CA LYS A 784 5.74 -23.40 -14.38
C LYS A 784 6.63 -24.13 -13.39
N TYR A 785 6.06 -24.84 -12.41
CA TYR A 785 6.84 -25.66 -11.49
C TYR A 785 7.45 -26.88 -12.16
N TYR A 786 6.73 -27.55 -13.06
CA TYR A 786 7.28 -28.68 -13.82
C TYR A 786 8.54 -28.29 -14.60
N LYS A 787 8.59 -27.07 -15.16
CA LYS A 787 9.80 -26.53 -15.80
C LYS A 787 10.97 -26.42 -14.83
N VAL A 788 10.79 -25.84 -13.63
CA VAL A 788 11.90 -25.73 -12.66
C VAL A 788 12.34 -27.09 -12.15
N GLU A 789 11.41 -28.03 -11.93
CA GLU A 789 11.74 -29.35 -11.42
C GLU A 789 12.62 -30.15 -12.40
N LYS A 790 12.43 -29.96 -13.71
CA LYS A 790 13.28 -30.58 -14.75
C LYS A 790 14.73 -30.12 -14.69
N GLU A 791 14.98 -28.87 -14.36
CA GLU A 791 16.34 -28.37 -14.18
C GLU A 791 16.87 -28.68 -12.77
N ARG A 792 16.01 -28.60 -11.75
CA ARG A 792 16.34 -28.93 -10.36
C ARG A 792 16.87 -30.35 -10.24
N ILE A 793 16.22 -31.35 -10.82
CA ILE A 793 16.69 -32.74 -10.71
C ILE A 793 18.10 -32.93 -11.29
N LYS A 794 18.41 -32.27 -12.42
CA LYS A 794 19.74 -32.30 -13.04
C LYS A 794 20.79 -31.64 -12.13
N PHE A 795 20.46 -30.47 -11.59
CA PHE A 795 21.30 -29.76 -10.62
C PHE A 795 21.58 -30.62 -9.38
N LEU A 796 20.54 -31.21 -8.80
CA LEU A 796 20.65 -32.03 -7.60
C LEU A 796 21.58 -33.24 -7.79
N HIS A 797 21.51 -33.91 -8.94
CA HIS A 797 22.42 -35.01 -9.27
C HIS A 797 23.86 -34.52 -9.49
N ARG A 798 24.05 -33.42 -10.23
CA ARG A 798 25.38 -32.89 -10.54
C ARG A 798 26.19 -32.50 -9.29
N HIS A 799 25.51 -32.14 -8.20
CA HIS A 799 26.15 -31.58 -7.01
C HIS A 799 26.00 -32.41 -5.73
N ASP A 800 25.58 -33.68 -5.84
CA ASP A 800 25.40 -34.61 -4.71
C ASP A 800 24.39 -34.11 -3.66
N LEU A 801 23.28 -33.53 -4.15
CA LEU A 801 22.19 -33.00 -3.31
C LEU A 801 20.88 -33.78 -3.45
N PHE A 802 20.82 -34.72 -4.42
CA PHE A 802 19.60 -35.46 -4.75
C PHE A 802 19.03 -36.26 -3.57
N ASP A 803 19.86 -37.05 -2.89
CA ASP A 803 19.42 -37.88 -1.76
C ASP A 803 18.85 -37.03 -0.61
N ILE A 804 19.44 -35.86 -0.36
CA ILE A 804 18.95 -34.94 0.68
C ILE A 804 17.58 -34.39 0.26
N TYR A 805 17.44 -33.98 -1.01
CA TYR A 805 16.18 -33.41 -1.51
C TYR A 805 15.03 -34.41 -1.42
N ILE A 806 15.19 -35.63 -1.93
CA ILE A 806 14.13 -36.65 -1.95
C ILE A 806 13.74 -37.10 -0.54
N ASN A 807 14.68 -37.17 0.40
CA ASN A 807 14.40 -37.67 1.75
C ASN A 807 13.93 -36.59 2.73
N LYS A 808 14.32 -35.32 2.52
CA LYS A 808 14.06 -34.25 3.49
C LYS A 808 13.17 -33.13 2.99
N LYS A 809 13.07 -32.90 1.68
CA LYS A 809 12.40 -31.72 1.12
C LYS A 809 11.21 -32.07 0.23
N PHE A 810 11.38 -32.98 -0.73
CA PHE A 810 10.35 -33.27 -1.72
C PHE A 810 9.02 -33.74 -1.13
N PRO A 811 8.95 -34.72 -0.20
CA PRO A 811 7.67 -35.20 0.33
C PRO A 811 6.88 -34.08 1.03
N LEU A 812 7.56 -33.31 1.89
CA LEU A 812 6.96 -32.19 2.61
C LEU A 812 6.50 -31.10 1.65
N TYR A 813 7.29 -30.79 0.62
CA TYR A 813 6.93 -29.78 -0.37
C TYR A 813 5.76 -30.25 -1.24
N PHE A 814 5.74 -31.53 -1.64
CA PHE A 814 4.67 -32.08 -2.45
C PHE A 814 3.32 -32.01 -1.74
N VAL A 815 3.27 -32.37 -0.46
CA VAL A 815 2.03 -32.29 0.34
C VAL A 815 1.65 -30.84 0.65
N ASN A 816 2.55 -30.10 1.30
CA ASN A 816 2.20 -28.80 1.89
C ASN A 816 2.15 -27.66 0.88
N TRP A 817 2.78 -27.82 -0.29
CA TRP A 817 2.78 -26.82 -1.36
C TRP A 817 1.93 -27.27 -2.54
N TYR A 818 2.30 -28.35 -3.23
CA TYR A 818 1.61 -28.72 -4.47
C TYR A 818 0.18 -29.21 -4.23
N LEU A 819 -0.03 -30.19 -3.35
CA LEU A 819 -1.37 -30.73 -3.08
C LEU A 819 -2.27 -29.68 -2.41
N LYS A 820 -1.74 -28.93 -1.42
CA LYS A 820 -2.52 -27.89 -0.74
C LYS A 820 -3.05 -26.81 -1.69
N LYS A 821 -2.30 -26.44 -2.73
CA LYS A 821 -2.73 -25.43 -3.73
C LYS A 821 -3.89 -25.90 -4.61
N LEU A 822 -4.15 -27.21 -4.71
CA LEU A 822 -5.33 -27.72 -5.43
C LEU A 822 -6.65 -27.22 -4.84
N THR A 823 -6.67 -26.89 -3.54
CA THR A 823 -7.87 -26.34 -2.88
C THR A 823 -8.29 -24.98 -3.46
N SER A 824 -7.34 -24.22 -4.00
CA SER A 824 -7.54 -22.89 -4.60
C SER A 824 -7.69 -22.93 -6.13
N LEU A 825 -7.74 -24.12 -6.73
CA LEU A 825 -7.81 -24.28 -8.19
C LEU A 825 -9.18 -23.87 -8.75
N LYS A 826 -9.15 -23.14 -9.87
CA LYS A 826 -10.34 -22.74 -10.64
C LYS A 826 -11.07 -23.98 -11.21
N LYS A 827 -12.40 -23.89 -11.29
CA LYS A 827 -13.25 -24.95 -11.84
C LYS A 827 -12.96 -25.14 -13.34
N GLY A 828 -12.85 -26.39 -13.79
CA GLY A 828 -12.62 -26.76 -15.20
C GLY A 828 -11.16 -27.03 -15.57
N GLU A 829 -10.20 -26.77 -14.67
CA GLU A 829 -8.76 -27.01 -14.92
C GLU A 829 -8.19 -28.17 -14.08
N GLU A 830 -9.04 -28.93 -13.39
CA GLU A 830 -8.64 -30.00 -12.46
C GLU A 830 -7.80 -31.08 -13.15
N SER A 831 -8.32 -31.63 -14.25
CA SER A 831 -7.66 -32.72 -14.98
C SER A 831 -6.28 -32.32 -15.51
N GLU A 832 -6.19 -31.17 -16.17
CA GLU A 832 -4.92 -30.69 -16.73
C GLU A 832 -3.88 -30.47 -15.62
N SER A 833 -4.29 -29.83 -14.52
CA SER A 833 -3.42 -29.55 -13.37
C SER A 833 -2.87 -30.83 -12.75
N LEU A 834 -3.71 -31.84 -12.52
CA LEU A 834 -3.30 -33.11 -11.92
C LEU A 834 -2.40 -33.94 -12.85
N ILE A 835 -2.64 -33.89 -14.16
CA ILE A 835 -1.76 -34.56 -15.15
C ILE A 835 -0.35 -33.98 -15.06
N ILE A 836 -0.21 -32.66 -14.96
CA ILE A 836 1.10 -32.01 -14.82
C ILE A 836 1.71 -32.33 -13.47
N LEU A 837 0.92 -32.27 -12.39
CA LEU A 837 1.39 -32.61 -11.05
C LEU A 837 1.87 -34.07 -10.96
N LYS A 838 1.20 -35.00 -11.64
CA LYS A 838 1.65 -36.39 -11.78
C LYS A 838 3.02 -36.46 -12.44
N LYS A 839 3.27 -35.68 -13.50
CA LYS A 839 4.60 -35.63 -14.14
C LYS A 839 5.68 -35.18 -13.17
N ILE A 840 5.40 -34.21 -12.29
CA ILE A 840 6.34 -33.81 -11.22
C ILE A 840 6.55 -34.96 -10.24
N TYR A 841 5.47 -35.62 -9.80
CA TYR A 841 5.54 -36.76 -8.88
C TYR A 841 6.39 -37.91 -9.44
N ASP A 842 6.15 -38.30 -10.68
CA ASP A 842 6.82 -39.42 -11.36
C ASP A 842 8.33 -39.20 -11.52
N MET A 843 8.81 -37.95 -11.51
CA MET A 843 10.24 -37.65 -11.56
C MET A 843 10.99 -38.09 -10.30
N TYR A 844 10.31 -38.15 -9.16
CA TYR A 844 10.93 -38.40 -7.86
C TYR A 844 10.44 -39.69 -7.21
N SER A 845 9.20 -40.11 -7.48
CA SER A 845 8.56 -41.28 -6.85
C SER A 845 9.32 -42.61 -6.97
N PRO A 846 10.14 -42.90 -8.00
CA PRO A 846 10.95 -44.11 -8.03
C PRO A 846 12.02 -44.15 -6.93
N TYR A 847 12.39 -43.00 -6.37
CA TYR A 847 13.51 -42.84 -5.44
C TYR A 847 13.08 -42.57 -4.00
N VAL A 848 11.79 -42.32 -3.76
CA VAL A 848 11.29 -41.94 -2.43
C VAL A 848 10.10 -42.80 -2.01
N LYS A 849 10.20 -43.40 -0.81
CA LYS A 849 9.05 -43.99 -0.13
C LYS A 849 8.34 -42.91 0.66
N ILE A 850 7.12 -42.56 0.25
CA ILE A 850 6.32 -41.56 0.95
C ILE A 850 5.16 -42.24 1.64
N ASP A 851 5.18 -42.22 2.97
CA ASP A 851 4.09 -42.70 3.82
C ASP A 851 3.25 -41.50 4.30
N ASP A 852 2.40 -41.02 3.39
CA ASP A 852 1.47 -39.91 3.63
C ASP A 852 0.12 -40.25 3.01
N ASP A 853 -0.96 -40.09 3.76
CA ASP A 853 -2.29 -40.52 3.34
C ASP A 853 -2.84 -39.70 2.16
N LEU A 854 -2.50 -38.41 2.06
CA LEU A 854 -2.87 -37.59 0.90
C LEU A 854 -2.14 -38.05 -0.35
N ILE A 855 -0.88 -38.48 -0.23
CA ILE A 855 -0.14 -39.03 -1.37
C ILE A 855 -0.65 -40.41 -1.77
N LYS A 856 -1.03 -41.27 -0.81
CA LYS A 856 -1.69 -42.55 -1.10
C LYS A 856 -3.01 -42.33 -1.85
N MET A 857 -3.82 -41.37 -1.42
CA MET A 857 -5.05 -41.00 -2.11
C MET A 857 -4.75 -40.41 -3.50
N PHE A 858 -3.81 -39.48 -3.60
CA PHE A 858 -3.39 -38.90 -4.88
C PHE A 858 -3.08 -40.00 -5.90
N ARG A 859 -2.25 -40.98 -5.53
CA ARG A 859 -1.92 -42.14 -6.39
C ARG A 859 -3.17 -42.92 -6.79
N LYS A 860 -4.00 -43.32 -5.83
CA LYS A 860 -5.22 -44.12 -6.06
C LYS A 860 -6.18 -43.44 -7.05
N TYR A 861 -6.40 -42.13 -6.92
CA TYR A 861 -7.30 -41.40 -7.81
C TYR A 861 -6.68 -41.15 -9.18
N VAL A 862 -5.41 -40.77 -9.22
CA VAL A 862 -4.66 -40.50 -10.47
C VAL A 862 -4.49 -41.76 -11.32
N GLU A 863 -4.22 -42.91 -10.72
CA GLU A 863 -4.11 -44.22 -11.41
C GLU A 863 -5.46 -44.65 -12.03
N ARG A 864 -6.59 -44.21 -11.45
CA ARG A 864 -7.94 -44.50 -11.95
C ARG A 864 -8.48 -43.43 -12.90
N GLY A 865 -7.68 -42.43 -13.26
CA GLY A 865 -8.12 -41.29 -14.09
C GLY A 865 -9.17 -40.38 -13.42
N ARG A 866 -9.39 -40.51 -12.11
CA ARG A 866 -10.41 -39.77 -11.35
C ARG A 866 -9.86 -38.44 -10.82
N TYR A 867 -9.44 -37.57 -11.73
CA TYR A 867 -8.74 -36.33 -11.40
C TYR A 867 -9.61 -35.31 -10.65
N VAL A 868 -10.82 -35.07 -11.15
CA VAL A 868 -11.77 -34.12 -10.57
C VAL A 868 -12.14 -34.53 -9.14
N ASP A 869 -12.40 -35.82 -8.94
CA ASP A 869 -12.77 -36.36 -7.63
C ASP A 869 -11.67 -36.17 -6.57
N PHE A 870 -10.40 -36.24 -6.96
CA PHE A 870 -9.31 -35.98 -6.03
C PHE A 870 -9.22 -34.50 -5.65
N VAL A 871 -9.47 -33.57 -6.59
CA VAL A 871 -9.52 -32.14 -6.26
C VAL A 871 -10.66 -31.83 -5.30
N ILE A 872 -11.83 -32.45 -5.51
CA ILE A 872 -12.97 -32.35 -4.58
C ILE A 872 -12.57 -32.88 -3.20
N TYR A 873 -11.98 -34.07 -3.15
CA TYR A 873 -11.47 -34.66 -1.92
C TYR A 873 -10.50 -33.70 -1.19
N CYS A 874 -9.56 -33.07 -1.88
CA CYS A 874 -8.67 -32.07 -1.28
C CYS A 874 -9.40 -30.84 -0.75
N LYS A 875 -10.40 -30.32 -1.47
CA LYS A 875 -11.19 -29.15 -1.03
C LYS A 875 -11.98 -29.43 0.25
N GLU A 876 -12.39 -30.68 0.47
CA GLU A 876 -13.13 -31.12 1.65
C GLU A 876 -12.21 -31.48 2.83
N ASN A 877 -11.03 -32.07 2.57
CA ASN A 877 -10.22 -32.72 3.60
C ASN A 877 -8.86 -32.04 3.89
N CYS A 878 -8.43 -31.05 3.11
CA CYS A 878 -7.10 -30.44 3.23
C CYS A 878 -7.08 -28.98 3.77
N LYS A 879 -8.11 -28.55 4.50
CA LYS A 879 -8.19 -27.18 5.05
C LYS A 879 -7.13 -26.91 6.13
#